data_AF-A0A6N3FTN3-F1
#
_entry.id   AF-A0A6N3FTN3-F1
#
_cell.length_a   1.000
_cell.length_b   1.000
_cell.length_c   1.000
_cell.angle_alpha   90.00
_cell.angle_beta   90.00
_cell.angle_gamma   90.00
#
_symmetry.space_group_name_H-M   'P 1'
#
loop_
_entity.id
_entity.type
_entity.pdbx_description
1 polymer ?
#
loop_
_entity_poly.entity_id
_entity_poly.type
_entity_poly.pdbx_seq_one_letter_code
_entity_poly.pdbx_strand_id
1 'polypeptide(L)'
;MSALPYREIIELRSVGLSFEKVAFLCGCSATKASAVSRRAAELGLGWPVPVELSDDELARLVDPRDAARCNPVDLEDIQGRAGRRLDADDVEEAYAAYVALSVDRPPYVFATFRERFVQLVKAQARGAKMLVNWHPGEEVQVDWAGRKLSLYGAGEEVTPVSLFVATLPYSDKTFVRASLEMGMQSWLEHHKAMFAYFGGAPLFVAPDNLATGVVFDENRERSIHPRYQELADHYGAMVLPARVRTPTDKAAVESHVRIMANSIVGVLEQMRFTSLGQLNLAIAELLEVYNDRPVVAFKGRSRNEIFEAEERECLQPLPEAEFAPVTWRKVGVSFDGVVRVRGNFYGVPPRYADRKVAVRIAEDAIEVYTADRRQCIARHPRREDGAETFEGLPGVHPDRFKPLDVWCEEHRRTRILEQWDYDANGGQGPHDCVCRSVRPIHWICPDCGFKWVEAPARRTGRSFDDCLACADVALVPGKNDLAAVRPDIAEEWHPTRNPLPASAVFPDFKQQVWWLGRCGHEWRAPIAKRVNSRDGALCPYCSGRKALKGFNDVATLCPELAALWHPVKNRNLTPDAVSIASHREVYLWDGVMTRIWRQNPRKWLEEHGRAELLAPFDSLVEEARALDAADGRAGYALGHGKSSVKWSRFLKEAELNVSFEEWCLRFGHADLLAQWDGERNGSLKPSDVSRCDPARVWWRGECGHSWQLSVRTRAFSDAGCPYCGRRLTLEGFNSAECLDAGILHLWHPTKNGDLKPSQVSDRTAKRIWLQCPTCGYEWRESLRGTRKGSRKCPSCHGGRGHYLAKGSNDLGSKRPDVARQLDPELNGGLRAEDLHAHAGAMVWWRGSCGHVWREKVSMRSMRIDDSCPYCKNRKLLRGFNDLVTVHPELAAEWDFGRNGDLRPDGVRFNSIKQVWWRGGCGHEWQMSPRQRAAEGLGCPYCSGHRVLAGFNDLASQHPELLAEWDWGLNGDLRPDGIVSGSARRVWWRCGHGHAWQISAYNRTGGADRGCPYCGDRKVLKGYNDLRTTHPKIAREWNKERNGDLKPTDAIANSNKRVWWKCEEGHEWSGLIANRARKGKADPGCPYCSGRKVLAGYNDLATTHPDIAAMWHPRMNKRLKPAGVQAISRKLAWWRGECGHVYQMAVRDRVGAKPGYCPYCSGRKRPERPIRLD
;
A
#
# COMPACT_ATOMS: atom_id res chain seq x y z
N MET A 1 -12.54 -24.45 47.86
CA MET A 1 -11.27 -24.82 47.21
C MET A 1 -10.41 -23.58 47.08
N SER A 2 -9.22 -23.58 47.70
CA SER A 2 -8.31 -22.43 47.70
C SER A 2 -7.64 -22.24 46.33
N ALA A 3 -7.55 -21.00 45.86
CA ALA A 3 -6.96 -20.68 44.56
C ALA A 3 -5.42 -20.64 44.53
N LEU A 4 -4.74 -20.99 45.63
CA LEU A 4 -3.29 -20.93 45.78
C LEU A 4 -2.67 -22.35 45.81
N PRO A 5 -1.60 -22.61 45.04
CA PRO A 5 -1.00 -23.95 44.95
C PRO A 5 -0.03 -24.20 46.13
N TYR A 6 -0.56 -24.43 47.34
CA TYR A 6 0.23 -24.57 48.57
C TYR A 6 1.29 -25.68 48.51
N ARG A 7 0.98 -26.80 47.85
CA ARG A 7 1.92 -27.91 47.64
C ARG A 7 3.11 -27.49 46.79
N GLU A 8 2.84 -26.77 45.70
CA GLU A 8 3.86 -26.25 44.78
C GLU A 8 4.74 -25.18 45.44
N ILE A 9 4.18 -24.37 46.34
CA ILE A 9 4.96 -23.41 47.16
C ILE A 9 6.00 -24.15 48.03
N ILE A 10 5.61 -25.26 48.66
CA ILE A 10 6.51 -26.08 49.50
C ILE A 10 7.58 -26.78 48.64
N GLU A 11 7.18 -27.35 47.50
CA GLU A 11 8.09 -27.98 46.53
C GLU A 11 9.14 -27.00 46.02
N LEU A 12 8.71 -25.86 45.47
CA LEU A 12 9.60 -24.85 44.89
C LEU A 12 10.52 -24.23 45.95
N ARG A 13 10.07 -24.14 47.20
CA ARG A 13 10.95 -23.70 48.29
C ARG A 13 12.00 -24.74 48.64
N SER A 14 11.66 -26.03 48.63
CA SER A 14 12.57 -27.13 48.95
C SER A 14 13.75 -27.24 47.98
N VAL A 15 13.57 -26.83 46.72
CA VAL A 15 14.63 -26.77 45.69
C VAL A 15 15.48 -25.49 45.75
N GLY A 16 15.33 -24.68 46.80
CA GLY A 16 16.21 -23.54 47.09
C GLY A 16 15.83 -22.20 46.44
N LEU A 17 14.66 -22.09 45.78
CA LEU A 17 14.22 -20.84 45.17
C LEU A 17 13.92 -19.75 46.22
N SER A 18 14.18 -18.49 45.87
CA SER A 18 13.86 -17.33 46.72
C SER A 18 12.35 -17.09 46.81
N PHE A 19 11.89 -16.46 47.89
CA PHE A 19 10.46 -16.21 48.09
C PHE A 19 9.86 -15.31 47.00
N GLU A 20 10.62 -14.40 46.39
CA GLU A 20 10.16 -13.59 45.26
C GLU A 20 9.94 -14.44 44.00
N LYS A 21 10.83 -15.41 43.74
CA LYS A 21 10.68 -16.35 42.61
C LYS A 21 9.53 -17.32 42.82
N VAL A 22 9.38 -17.87 44.02
CA VAL A 22 8.25 -18.74 44.36
C VAL A 22 6.93 -17.97 44.25
N ALA A 23 6.89 -16.72 44.74
CA ALA A 23 5.72 -15.85 44.62
C ALA A 23 5.32 -15.57 43.17
N PHE A 24 6.30 -15.28 42.32
CA PHE A 24 6.08 -15.07 40.89
C PHE A 24 5.52 -16.34 40.21
N LEU A 25 6.11 -17.50 40.47
CA LEU A 25 5.72 -18.77 39.85
C LEU A 25 4.35 -19.26 40.33
N CYS A 26 4.06 -19.12 41.62
CA CYS A 26 2.80 -19.58 42.23
C CYS A 26 1.69 -18.50 42.24
N GLY A 27 1.93 -17.33 41.64
CA GLY A 27 0.94 -16.25 41.55
C GLY A 27 0.49 -15.68 42.90
N CYS A 28 1.39 -15.60 43.88
CA CYS A 28 1.11 -15.07 45.21
C CYS A 28 2.11 -13.96 45.61
N SER A 29 1.97 -13.36 46.79
CA SER A 29 2.97 -12.38 47.28
C SER A 29 4.15 -13.08 47.94
N ALA A 30 5.36 -12.49 47.86
CA ALA A 30 6.56 -13.03 48.53
C ALA A 30 6.33 -13.22 50.04
N THR A 31 5.56 -12.33 50.66
CA THR A 31 5.14 -12.44 52.06
C THR A 31 4.24 -13.64 52.31
N LYS A 32 3.32 -13.96 51.39
CA LYS A 32 2.43 -15.13 51.47
C LYS A 32 3.21 -16.43 51.27
N ALA A 33 4.07 -16.50 50.25
CA ALA A 33 4.95 -17.66 50.02
C ALA A 33 5.88 -17.92 51.22
N SER A 34 6.42 -16.85 51.82
CA SER A 34 7.24 -16.91 53.04
C SER A 34 6.44 -17.42 54.24
N ALA A 35 5.22 -16.92 54.45
CA ALA A 35 4.37 -17.34 55.56
C ALA A 35 3.95 -18.82 55.45
N VAL A 36 3.55 -19.27 54.25
CA VAL A 36 3.19 -20.67 53.97
C VAL A 36 4.38 -21.59 54.18
N SER A 37 5.54 -21.25 53.61
CA SER A 37 6.76 -22.08 53.72
C SER A 37 7.24 -22.20 55.17
N ARG A 38 7.18 -21.10 55.94
CA ARG A 38 7.52 -21.11 57.36
C ARG A 38 6.55 -21.97 58.16
N ARG A 39 5.25 -21.83 57.90
CA ARG A 39 4.23 -22.62 58.61
C ARG A 39 4.32 -24.10 58.28
N ALA A 40 4.60 -24.46 57.03
CA ALA A 40 4.86 -25.84 56.64
C ALA A 40 6.09 -26.41 57.38
N ALA A 41 7.18 -25.65 57.47
CA ALA A 41 8.36 -26.07 58.24
C ALA A 41 8.09 -26.23 59.75
N GLU A 42 7.30 -25.34 60.36
CA GLU A 42 6.85 -25.46 61.76
C GLU A 42 6.03 -26.73 62.03
N LEU A 43 5.28 -27.19 61.03
CA LEU A 43 4.45 -28.40 61.10
C LEU A 43 5.21 -29.66 60.67
N GLY A 44 6.50 -29.56 60.36
CA GLY A 44 7.30 -30.68 59.85
C GLY A 44 6.91 -31.13 58.43
N LEU A 45 6.15 -30.32 57.69
CA LEU A 45 5.69 -30.60 56.33
C LEU A 45 6.75 -30.10 55.32
N GLY A 46 7.70 -30.98 55.00
CA GLY A 46 8.71 -30.77 53.95
C GLY A 46 8.31 -31.39 52.61
N TRP A 47 9.11 -31.14 51.56
CA TRP A 47 8.96 -31.86 50.29
C TRP A 47 9.68 -33.21 50.36
N PRO A 48 9.07 -34.33 49.89
CA PRO A 48 7.72 -34.42 49.34
C PRO A 48 6.63 -34.30 50.41
N VAL A 49 5.59 -33.52 50.13
CA VAL A 49 4.42 -33.43 51.01
C VAL A 49 3.70 -34.78 50.99
N PRO A 50 3.31 -35.36 52.15
CA PRO A 50 2.63 -36.65 52.20
C PRO A 50 1.43 -36.72 51.24
N VAL A 51 1.27 -37.87 50.57
CA VAL A 51 0.27 -38.05 49.51
C VAL A 51 -1.13 -38.19 50.10
N GLU A 52 -1.23 -38.60 51.37
CA GLU A 52 -2.46 -38.77 52.12
C GLU A 52 -3.10 -37.43 52.51
N LEU A 53 -2.31 -36.35 52.54
CA LEU A 53 -2.80 -35.00 52.78
C LEU A 53 -3.41 -34.44 51.50
N SER A 54 -4.72 -34.22 51.45
CA SER A 54 -5.35 -33.52 50.33
C SER A 54 -4.94 -32.05 50.30
N ASP A 55 -5.02 -31.39 49.14
CA ASP A 55 -4.64 -29.98 49.01
C ASP A 55 -5.51 -29.05 49.85
N ASP A 56 -6.79 -29.40 50.06
CA ASP A 56 -7.70 -28.64 50.93
C ASP A 56 -7.39 -28.83 52.44
N GLU A 57 -6.83 -29.98 52.84
CA GLU A 57 -6.34 -30.20 54.20
C GLU A 57 -4.99 -29.51 54.42
N LEU A 58 -4.10 -29.59 53.43
CA LEU A 58 -2.82 -28.88 53.42
C LEU A 58 -3.04 -27.37 53.55
N ALA A 59 -3.95 -26.79 52.76
CA ALA A 59 -4.32 -25.38 52.83
C ALA A 59 -4.82 -24.96 54.22
N ARG A 60 -5.64 -25.81 54.86
CA ARG A 60 -6.16 -25.56 56.23
C ARG A 60 -5.06 -25.58 57.29
N LEU A 61 -4.02 -26.40 57.11
CA LEU A 61 -2.90 -26.51 58.05
C LEU A 61 -1.89 -25.38 57.90
N VAL A 62 -1.52 -25.04 56.67
CA VAL A 62 -0.45 -24.06 56.39
C VAL A 62 -0.95 -22.62 56.34
N ASP A 63 -2.26 -22.40 56.19
CA ASP A 63 -2.85 -21.07 56.04
C ASP A 63 -4.29 -20.95 56.63
N PRO A 64 -4.46 -21.20 57.95
CA PRO A 64 -5.78 -21.29 58.59
C PRO A 64 -6.60 -19.99 58.61
N ARG A 65 -5.99 -18.83 58.31
CA ARG A 65 -6.67 -17.51 58.37
C ARG A 65 -7.52 -17.20 57.14
N ASP A 66 -7.27 -17.82 55.99
CA ASP A 66 -8.06 -17.63 54.76
C ASP A 66 -9.30 -18.56 54.70
N ALA A 67 -9.25 -19.73 55.34
CA ALA A 67 -10.34 -20.72 55.30
C ALA A 67 -11.61 -20.30 56.07
N ALA A 68 -11.51 -19.34 57.00
CA ALA A 68 -12.57 -19.03 57.96
C ALA A 68 -13.33 -17.70 57.73
N ARG A 69 -13.05 -16.92 56.67
CA ARG A 69 -13.46 -15.50 56.64
C ARG A 69 -14.65 -15.08 55.78
N CYS A 70 -15.23 -15.88 54.88
CA CYS A 70 -16.38 -15.43 54.07
C CYS A 70 -17.39 -16.54 53.77
N ASN A 71 -18.67 -16.17 53.61
CA ASN A 71 -19.75 -17.08 53.22
C ASN A 71 -19.49 -17.64 51.81
N PRO A 72 -19.41 -18.96 51.56
CA PRO A 72 -19.26 -19.51 50.21
C PRO A 72 -20.40 -19.03 49.28
N VAL A 73 -20.08 -18.81 48.01
CA VAL A 73 -21.07 -18.41 47.00
C VAL A 73 -21.73 -19.67 46.46
N ASP A 74 -23.01 -19.87 46.77
CA ASP A 74 -23.83 -20.94 46.20
C ASP A 74 -24.79 -20.37 45.16
N LEU A 75 -24.72 -20.88 43.92
CA LEU A 75 -25.49 -20.34 42.81
C LEU A 75 -26.98 -20.72 42.89
N GLU A 76 -27.31 -21.89 43.43
CA GLU A 76 -28.71 -22.35 43.56
C GLU A 76 -29.45 -21.51 44.59
N ASP A 77 -28.84 -21.27 45.75
CA ASP A 77 -29.45 -20.45 46.81
C ASP A 77 -29.66 -18.99 46.35
N ILE A 78 -28.69 -18.43 45.64
CA ILE A 78 -28.76 -17.05 45.11
C ILE A 78 -29.87 -16.93 44.06
N GLN A 79 -29.96 -17.88 43.12
CA GLN A 79 -31.02 -17.91 42.10
C GLN A 79 -32.39 -18.19 42.71
N GLY A 80 -32.47 -19.08 43.71
CA GLY A 80 -33.68 -19.36 44.47
C GLY A 80 -34.18 -18.14 45.23
N ARG A 81 -33.28 -17.36 45.84
CA ARG A 81 -33.61 -16.12 46.54
C ARG A 81 -34.03 -14.99 45.59
N ALA A 82 -33.44 -14.92 44.40
CA ALA A 82 -33.87 -14.00 43.35
C ALA A 82 -35.17 -14.43 42.65
N GLY A 83 -35.64 -15.67 42.88
CA GLY A 83 -36.87 -16.21 42.32
C GLY A 83 -36.82 -16.48 40.81
N ARG A 84 -35.63 -16.38 40.20
CA ARG A 84 -35.40 -16.63 38.78
C ARG A 84 -33.95 -17.04 38.54
N ARG A 85 -33.69 -17.64 37.38
CA ARG A 85 -32.33 -17.88 36.91
C ARG A 85 -31.64 -16.54 36.62
N LEU A 86 -30.40 -16.42 37.10
CA LEU A 86 -29.55 -15.23 36.95
C LEU A 86 -28.35 -15.54 36.05
N ASP A 87 -28.02 -14.59 35.17
CA ASP A 87 -26.90 -14.68 34.23
C ASP A 87 -25.73 -13.78 34.65
N ALA A 88 -24.60 -13.84 33.92
CA ALA A 88 -23.37 -13.11 34.28
C ALA A 88 -23.53 -11.58 34.30
N ASP A 89 -24.53 -11.05 33.60
CA ASP A 89 -24.87 -9.62 33.56
C ASP A 89 -25.74 -9.19 34.75
N ASP A 90 -26.37 -10.12 35.48
CA ASP A 90 -27.23 -9.89 36.65
C ASP A 90 -26.45 -9.79 37.98
N VAL A 91 -25.15 -9.47 37.92
CA VAL A 91 -24.22 -9.49 39.06
C VAL A 91 -24.67 -8.65 40.26
N GLU A 92 -25.32 -7.50 40.03
CA GLU A 92 -25.79 -6.64 41.12
C GLU A 92 -26.99 -7.25 41.87
N GLU A 93 -27.94 -7.85 41.13
CA GLU A 93 -29.08 -8.57 41.70
C GLU A 93 -28.62 -9.84 42.44
N ALA A 94 -27.69 -10.57 41.83
CA ALA A 94 -27.06 -11.74 42.44
C ALA A 94 -26.31 -11.38 43.74
N TYR A 95 -25.65 -10.21 43.77
CA TYR A 95 -24.94 -9.76 44.96
C TYR A 95 -25.91 -9.36 46.08
N ALA A 96 -27.01 -8.69 45.76
CA ALA A 96 -28.04 -8.36 46.72
C ALA A 96 -28.66 -9.62 47.35
N ALA A 97 -28.98 -10.62 46.52
CA ALA A 97 -29.47 -11.92 46.99
C ALA A 97 -28.42 -12.65 47.87
N TYR A 98 -27.15 -12.66 47.45
CA TYR A 98 -26.06 -13.26 48.22
C TYR A 98 -25.79 -12.58 49.57
N VAL A 99 -25.82 -11.24 49.62
CA VAL A 99 -25.69 -10.48 50.88
C VAL A 99 -26.84 -10.82 51.82
N ALA A 100 -28.08 -10.93 51.31
CA ALA A 100 -29.24 -11.31 52.11
C ALA A 100 -29.17 -12.75 52.64
N LEU A 101 -28.48 -13.65 51.94
CA LEU A 101 -28.22 -15.04 52.37
C LEU A 101 -27.04 -15.16 53.34
N SER A 102 -26.22 -14.13 53.46
CA SER A 102 -25.00 -14.12 54.28
C SER A 102 -25.27 -13.56 55.68
N VAL A 103 -26.11 -14.28 56.45
CA VAL A 103 -26.57 -13.86 57.78
C VAL A 103 -25.53 -14.16 58.88
N ASP A 104 -24.94 -15.35 58.86
CA ASP A 104 -24.04 -15.83 59.93
C ASP A 104 -22.56 -15.57 59.66
N ARG A 105 -22.22 -15.19 58.43
CA ARG A 105 -20.84 -14.93 57.98
C ARG A 105 -20.81 -13.70 57.08
N PRO A 106 -19.76 -12.87 57.13
CA PRO A 106 -19.68 -11.69 56.29
C PRO A 106 -19.64 -12.08 54.80
N PRO A 107 -20.40 -11.38 53.94
CA PRO A 107 -20.38 -11.62 52.50
C PRO A 107 -19.03 -11.20 51.90
N TYR A 108 -18.64 -11.82 50.78
CA TYR A 108 -17.55 -11.33 49.95
C TYR A 108 -17.76 -9.86 49.57
N VAL A 109 -16.68 -9.11 49.43
CA VAL A 109 -16.74 -7.78 48.79
C VAL A 109 -17.17 -7.90 47.33
N PHE A 110 -17.90 -6.90 46.83
CA PHE A 110 -18.56 -6.94 45.52
C PHE A 110 -17.64 -7.36 44.36
N ALA A 111 -16.41 -6.87 44.31
CA ALA A 111 -15.45 -7.23 43.27
C ALA A 111 -15.11 -8.74 43.29
N THR A 112 -14.87 -9.30 44.47
CA THR A 112 -14.57 -10.73 44.66
C THR A 112 -15.80 -11.60 44.41
N PHE A 113 -16.98 -11.16 44.83
CA PHE A 113 -18.23 -11.84 44.51
C PHE A 113 -18.48 -11.88 43.00
N ARG A 114 -18.34 -10.74 42.32
CA ARG A 114 -18.54 -10.62 40.87
C ARG A 114 -17.67 -11.61 40.10
N GLU A 115 -16.39 -11.71 40.43
CA GLU A 115 -15.49 -12.65 39.78
C GLU A 115 -15.93 -14.10 39.98
N ARG A 116 -16.31 -14.49 41.20
CA ARG A 116 -16.75 -15.85 41.53
C ARG A 116 -18.10 -16.21 40.93
N PHE A 117 -19.08 -15.31 41.02
CA PHE A 117 -20.41 -15.50 40.44
C PHE A 117 -20.35 -15.65 38.92
N VAL A 118 -19.58 -14.79 38.23
CA VAL A 118 -19.39 -14.92 36.78
C VAL A 118 -18.72 -16.25 36.41
N GLN A 119 -17.79 -16.75 37.22
CA GLN A 119 -17.19 -18.08 37.01
C GLN A 119 -18.20 -19.21 37.21
N LEU A 120 -19.04 -19.16 38.25
CA LEU A 120 -20.05 -20.17 38.55
C LEU A 120 -21.15 -20.21 37.48
N VAL A 121 -21.66 -19.06 37.04
CA VAL A 121 -22.63 -18.98 35.93
C VAL A 121 -22.02 -19.52 34.63
N LYS A 122 -20.75 -19.19 34.35
CA LYS A 122 -20.03 -19.75 33.19
C LYS A 122 -19.79 -21.25 33.31
N ALA A 123 -19.59 -21.78 34.52
CA ALA A 123 -19.45 -23.21 34.77
C ALA A 123 -20.81 -23.93 34.59
N GLN A 124 -21.91 -23.37 35.10
CA GLN A 124 -23.28 -23.88 34.88
C GLN A 124 -23.68 -23.83 33.39
N ALA A 125 -23.15 -22.90 32.61
CA ALA A 125 -23.34 -22.80 31.16
C ALA A 125 -22.44 -23.74 30.34
N ARG A 126 -21.37 -24.30 30.94
CA ARG A 126 -20.51 -25.30 30.31
C ARG A 126 -21.09 -26.69 30.58
N GLY A 127 -21.88 -27.19 29.64
CA GLY A 127 -22.27 -28.60 29.60
C GLY A 127 -21.04 -29.53 29.57
N ALA A 128 -21.25 -30.81 29.88
CA ALA A 128 -20.22 -31.84 29.87
C ALA A 128 -19.37 -31.81 28.58
N LYS A 129 -18.04 -31.78 28.74
CA LYS A 129 -17.10 -31.88 27.62
C LYS A 129 -16.89 -33.35 27.24
N MET A 130 -16.81 -33.63 25.95
CA MET A 130 -16.43 -34.92 25.40
C MET A 130 -14.98 -35.24 25.80
N LEU A 131 -14.76 -36.38 26.46
CA LEU A 131 -13.43 -36.97 26.64
C LEU A 131 -13.05 -37.65 25.33
N VAL A 132 -11.97 -37.20 24.69
CA VAL A 132 -11.42 -37.88 23.50
C VAL A 132 -10.40 -38.89 24.01
N ASN A 133 -10.66 -40.18 23.80
CA ASN A 133 -9.69 -41.24 24.01
C ASN A 133 -8.90 -41.42 22.71
N TRP A 134 -7.57 -41.32 22.77
CA TRP A 134 -6.69 -41.54 21.63
C TRP A 134 -6.22 -42.99 21.60
N HIS A 135 -6.17 -43.62 20.43
CA HIS A 135 -5.54 -44.94 20.28
C HIS A 135 -4.04 -44.80 19.94
N PRO A 136 -3.18 -45.74 20.39
CA PRO A 136 -1.75 -45.69 20.09
C PRO A 136 -1.50 -45.76 18.58
N GLY A 137 -0.67 -44.85 18.06
CA GLY A 137 -0.25 -44.82 16.66
C GLY A 137 -1.33 -44.34 15.68
N GLU A 138 -2.48 -43.91 16.21
CA GLU A 138 -3.63 -43.50 15.41
C GLU A 138 -3.45 -42.11 14.80
N GLU A 139 -3.05 -41.12 15.60
CA GLU A 139 -3.00 -39.72 15.15
C GLU A 139 -1.72 -39.01 15.60
N VAL A 140 -1.15 -38.18 14.74
CA VAL A 140 -0.20 -37.12 15.14
C VAL A 140 -0.77 -35.75 14.83
N GLN A 141 -0.63 -34.81 15.77
CA GLN A 141 -1.05 -33.43 15.59
C GLN A 141 0.16 -32.55 15.30
N VAL A 142 0.12 -31.82 14.18
CA VAL A 142 1.26 -31.02 13.68
C VAL A 142 0.92 -29.54 13.53
N ASP A 143 1.78 -28.63 13.99
CA ASP A 143 1.55 -27.18 13.87
C ASP A 143 2.86 -26.37 13.80
N TRP A 144 2.74 -25.10 13.41
CA TRP A 144 3.81 -24.11 13.56
C TRP A 144 3.63 -23.34 14.86
N ALA A 145 4.66 -23.29 15.70
CA ALA A 145 4.59 -22.50 16.93
C ALA A 145 4.46 -21.00 16.62
N GLY A 146 3.54 -20.31 17.33
CA GLY A 146 3.31 -18.88 17.13
C GLY A 146 4.44 -17.96 17.61
N ARG A 147 5.28 -18.44 18.54
CA ARG A 147 6.45 -17.71 19.06
C ARG A 147 7.66 -17.98 18.17
N LYS A 148 8.36 -16.92 17.74
CA LYS A 148 9.53 -17.00 16.85
C LYS A 148 10.83 -16.86 17.63
N LEU A 149 11.84 -17.65 17.25
CA LEU A 149 13.22 -17.52 17.71
C LEU A 149 14.02 -16.61 16.78
N SER A 150 15.25 -16.28 17.16
CA SER A 150 16.13 -15.36 16.42
C SER A 150 17.50 -15.98 16.16
N LEU A 151 17.98 -15.85 14.92
CA LEU A 151 19.40 -16.02 14.58
C LEU A 151 20.09 -14.66 14.53
N TYR A 152 21.34 -14.60 14.98
CA TYR A 152 22.10 -13.35 15.09
C TYR A 152 23.24 -13.31 14.07
N GLY A 153 23.22 -12.30 13.19
CA GLY A 153 24.28 -12.01 12.22
C GLY A 153 25.42 -11.14 12.79
N ALA A 154 26.50 -10.98 11.99
CA ALA A 154 27.75 -10.34 12.38
C ALA A 154 27.66 -8.83 12.74
N GLY A 155 26.51 -8.19 12.55
CA GLY A 155 26.25 -6.78 12.86
C GLY A 155 25.00 -6.53 13.72
N GLU A 156 24.63 -7.48 14.58
CA GLU A 156 23.36 -7.50 15.35
C GLU A 156 22.09 -7.65 14.51
N GLU A 157 22.20 -8.03 13.22
CA GLU A 157 21.03 -8.32 12.39
C GLU A 157 20.32 -9.59 12.91
N VAL A 158 18.99 -9.50 13.07
CA VAL A 158 18.16 -10.53 13.71
C VAL A 158 17.26 -11.21 12.67
N THR A 159 17.51 -12.48 12.37
CA THR A 159 16.67 -13.27 11.45
C THR A 159 15.66 -14.11 12.23
N PRO A 160 14.34 -13.91 12.05
CA PRO A 160 13.32 -14.67 12.76
C PRO A 160 13.22 -16.11 12.23
N VAL A 161 13.02 -17.07 13.14
CA VAL A 161 12.92 -18.50 12.90
C VAL A 161 11.60 -19.04 13.47
N SER A 162 10.95 -19.92 12.71
CA SER A 162 9.70 -20.57 13.12
C SER A 162 9.97 -22.02 13.56
N LEU A 163 9.18 -22.55 14.49
CA LEU A 163 9.32 -23.93 14.97
C LEU A 163 8.18 -24.78 14.45
N PHE A 164 8.50 -25.89 13.79
CA PHE A 164 7.57 -26.97 13.49
C PHE A 164 7.46 -27.86 14.72
N VAL A 165 6.23 -28.20 15.11
CA VAL A 165 5.93 -29.02 16.27
C VAL A 165 4.99 -30.15 15.86
N ALA A 166 5.29 -31.37 16.31
CA ALA A 166 4.45 -32.52 16.13
C ALA A 166 4.31 -33.29 17.45
N THR A 167 3.10 -33.69 17.83
CA THR A 167 2.83 -34.42 19.07
C THR A 167 1.92 -35.60 18.80
N LEU A 168 2.32 -36.79 19.25
CA LEU A 168 1.46 -37.98 19.33
C LEU A 168 0.56 -37.85 20.58
N PRO A 169 -0.76 -37.71 20.47
CA PRO A 169 -1.63 -37.45 21.62
C PRO A 169 -1.75 -38.59 22.63
N TYR A 170 -1.33 -39.82 22.28
CA TYR A 170 -1.39 -40.97 23.18
C TYR A 170 -0.21 -40.97 24.17
N SER A 171 1.03 -41.00 23.66
CA SER A 171 2.24 -40.95 24.50
C SER A 171 2.69 -39.55 24.87
N ASP A 172 2.07 -38.51 24.29
CA ASP A 172 2.52 -37.13 24.31
C ASP A 172 3.94 -36.90 23.74
N LYS A 173 4.54 -37.90 23.08
CA LYS A 173 5.88 -37.79 22.49
C LYS A 173 5.87 -36.70 21.44
N THR A 174 6.81 -35.76 21.60
CA THR A 174 6.82 -34.51 20.84
C THR A 174 8.10 -34.39 20.04
N PHE A 175 7.98 -33.91 18.79
CA PHE A 175 9.06 -33.61 17.87
C PHE A 175 9.05 -32.10 17.55
N VAL A 176 10.24 -31.49 17.53
CA VAL A 176 10.40 -30.06 17.27
C VAL A 176 11.59 -29.84 16.36
N ARG A 177 11.42 -28.97 15.35
CA ARG A 177 12.53 -28.57 14.48
C ARG A 177 12.33 -27.15 13.97
N ALA A 178 13.42 -26.39 13.89
CA ALA A 178 13.45 -25.01 13.47
C ALA A 178 13.56 -24.85 11.94
N SER A 179 12.87 -23.84 11.41
CA SER A 179 12.83 -23.48 9.99
C SER A 179 12.86 -21.97 9.77
N LEU A 180 13.57 -21.53 8.73
CA LEU A 180 13.60 -20.11 8.31
C LEU A 180 12.31 -19.67 7.61
N GLU A 181 11.62 -20.59 6.96
CA GLU A 181 10.37 -20.33 6.22
C GLU A 181 9.29 -21.36 6.59
N MET A 182 8.02 -20.98 6.52
CA MET A 182 6.85 -21.86 6.76
C MET A 182 6.24 -22.39 5.44
N GLY A 183 7.03 -22.47 4.37
CA GLY A 183 6.57 -22.84 3.03
C GLY A 183 6.43 -24.36 2.83
N MET A 184 5.85 -24.75 1.69
CA MET A 184 5.62 -26.17 1.33
C MET A 184 6.90 -27.03 1.39
N GLN A 185 8.03 -26.52 0.92
CA GLN A 185 9.29 -27.28 0.95
C GLN A 185 9.68 -27.64 2.38
N SER A 186 9.71 -26.65 3.28
CA SER A 186 9.97 -26.88 4.69
C SER A 186 8.92 -27.82 5.29
N TRP A 187 7.64 -27.63 4.97
CA TRP A 187 6.57 -28.51 5.46
C TRP A 187 6.84 -29.99 5.15
N LEU A 188 7.20 -30.34 3.92
CA LEU A 188 7.52 -31.71 3.52
C LEU A 188 8.81 -32.23 4.18
N GLU A 189 9.87 -31.42 4.22
CA GLU A 189 11.16 -31.77 4.85
C GLU A 189 11.00 -32.06 6.35
N HIS A 190 10.11 -31.34 7.03
CA HIS A 190 9.85 -31.53 8.46
C HIS A 190 9.00 -32.77 8.74
N HIS A 191 8.04 -33.12 7.87
CA HIS A 191 7.29 -34.37 8.02
C HIS A 191 8.15 -35.60 7.75
N LYS A 192 9.03 -35.57 6.73
CA LYS A 192 10.03 -36.62 6.48
C LYS A 192 10.88 -36.85 7.74
N ALA A 193 11.42 -35.77 8.31
CA ALA A 193 12.24 -35.86 9.52
C ALA A 193 11.45 -36.31 10.77
N MET A 194 10.18 -35.92 10.88
CA MET A 194 9.29 -36.33 11.96
C MET A 194 9.00 -37.84 11.90
N PHE A 195 8.64 -38.39 10.74
CA PHE A 195 8.41 -39.83 10.60
C PHE A 195 9.68 -40.64 10.87
N ALA A 196 10.84 -40.15 10.40
CA ALA A 196 12.13 -40.75 10.74
C ALA A 196 12.41 -40.69 12.25
N TYR A 197 12.08 -39.59 12.94
CA TYR A 197 12.24 -39.45 14.39
C TYR A 197 11.38 -40.42 15.18
N PHE A 198 10.13 -40.65 14.76
CA PHE A 198 9.27 -41.66 15.39
C PHE A 198 9.61 -43.09 14.96
N GLY A 199 10.38 -43.29 13.89
CA GLY A 199 10.68 -44.61 13.34
C GLY A 199 9.50 -45.27 12.63
N GLY A 200 8.45 -44.50 12.30
CA GLY A 200 7.21 -44.97 11.70
C GLY A 200 6.22 -43.83 11.44
N ALA A 201 5.14 -44.10 10.70
CA ALA A 201 4.08 -43.13 10.39
C ALA A 201 2.75 -43.51 11.08
N PRO A 202 2.03 -42.55 11.68
CA PRO A 202 0.71 -42.80 12.25
C PRO A 202 -0.36 -42.91 11.15
N LEU A 203 -1.53 -43.46 11.49
CA LEU A 203 -2.66 -43.58 10.56
C LEU A 203 -3.16 -42.21 10.07
N PHE A 204 -3.22 -41.23 10.96
CA PHE A 204 -3.70 -39.89 10.68
C PHE A 204 -2.64 -38.83 11.01
N VAL A 205 -2.47 -37.89 10.09
CA VAL A 205 -1.76 -36.64 10.36
C VAL A 205 -2.79 -35.52 10.40
N ALA A 206 -2.93 -34.90 11.56
CA ALA A 206 -3.84 -33.80 11.78
C ALA A 206 -3.08 -32.46 11.76
N PRO A 207 -3.06 -31.72 10.64
CA PRO A 207 -2.59 -30.34 10.61
C PRO A 207 -3.76 -29.37 10.85
N ASP A 208 -3.46 -28.08 11.04
CA ASP A 208 -4.52 -27.05 11.05
C ASP A 208 -4.95 -26.71 9.60
N ASN A 209 -5.81 -25.71 9.41
CA ASN A 209 -6.22 -25.17 8.12
C ASN A 209 -5.16 -24.23 7.49
N LEU A 210 -3.87 -24.55 7.66
CA LEU A 210 -2.79 -23.77 7.07
C LEU A 210 -2.69 -23.98 5.55
N ALA A 211 -2.29 -22.93 4.83
CA ALA A 211 -2.23 -22.93 3.36
C ALA A 211 -1.23 -23.95 2.76
N THR A 212 -0.29 -24.46 3.55
CA THR A 212 0.63 -25.54 3.14
C THR A 212 0.04 -26.94 3.33
N GLY A 213 -1.00 -27.10 4.15
CA GLY A 213 -1.69 -28.38 4.33
C GLY A 213 -2.98 -28.47 3.52
N VAL A 214 -3.70 -27.35 3.41
CA VAL A 214 -5.06 -27.27 2.88
C VAL A 214 -5.17 -26.20 1.80
N VAL A 215 -5.82 -26.55 0.69
CA VAL A 215 -6.16 -25.63 -0.41
C VAL A 215 -7.66 -25.46 -0.47
N PHE A 216 -8.10 -24.22 -0.61
CA PHE A 216 -9.50 -23.87 -0.85
C PHE A 216 -9.70 -23.60 -2.33
N ASP A 217 -10.69 -24.26 -2.94
CA ASP A 217 -11.10 -23.94 -4.30
C ASP A 217 -11.91 -22.62 -4.35
N GLU A 218 -12.36 -22.22 -5.55
CA GLU A 218 -13.18 -21.01 -5.72
C GLU A 218 -14.53 -21.07 -4.97
N ASN A 219 -15.00 -22.29 -4.64
CA ASN A 219 -16.21 -22.55 -3.86
C ASN A 219 -15.95 -22.61 -2.35
N ARG A 220 -14.70 -22.43 -1.90
CA ARG A 220 -14.22 -22.65 -0.52
C ARG A 220 -14.37 -24.09 -0.05
N GLU A 221 -14.45 -25.05 -0.97
CA GLU A 221 -14.31 -26.47 -0.64
C GLU A 221 -12.86 -26.76 -0.30
N ARG A 222 -12.71 -27.55 0.76
CA ARG A 222 -11.45 -27.86 1.39
C ARG A 222 -10.87 -29.10 0.76
N SER A 223 -9.69 -28.97 0.15
CA SER A 223 -8.91 -30.10 -0.35
C SER A 223 -7.53 -30.12 0.28
N ILE A 224 -6.90 -31.30 0.34
CA ILE A 224 -5.51 -31.42 0.79
C ILE A 224 -4.61 -30.89 -0.33
N HIS A 225 -3.56 -30.16 0.03
CA HIS A 225 -2.61 -29.70 -0.98
C HIS A 225 -1.98 -30.91 -1.69
N PRO A 226 -1.95 -30.99 -3.05
CA PRO A 226 -1.54 -32.19 -3.78
C PRO A 226 -0.17 -32.75 -3.36
N ARG A 227 0.84 -31.89 -3.23
CA ARG A 227 2.18 -32.29 -2.77
C ARG A 227 2.22 -32.84 -1.35
N TYR A 228 1.28 -32.43 -0.50
CA TYR A 228 1.18 -32.93 0.86
C TYR A 228 0.42 -34.26 0.89
N GLN A 229 -0.59 -34.43 0.02
CA GLN A 229 -1.23 -35.72 -0.23
C GLN A 229 -0.20 -36.76 -0.74
N GLU A 230 0.66 -36.39 -1.69
CA GLU A 230 1.73 -37.28 -2.19
C GLU A 230 2.68 -37.77 -1.09
N LEU A 231 2.99 -36.92 -0.11
CA LEU A 231 3.79 -37.32 1.05
C LEU A 231 3.00 -38.29 1.96
N ALA A 232 1.73 -37.98 2.22
CA ALA A 232 0.87 -38.82 3.05
C ALA A 232 0.70 -40.22 2.44
N ASP A 233 0.40 -40.29 1.14
CA ASP A 233 0.26 -41.53 0.37
C ASP A 233 1.56 -42.35 0.40
N HIS A 234 2.72 -41.69 0.29
CA HIS A 234 4.02 -42.36 0.33
C HIS A 234 4.27 -43.05 1.67
N TYR A 235 3.95 -42.41 2.79
CA TYR A 235 4.13 -42.96 4.14
C TYR A 235 2.91 -43.77 4.65
N GLY A 236 1.89 -43.99 3.81
CA GLY A 236 0.66 -44.70 4.20
C GLY A 236 -0.23 -43.98 5.21
N ALA A 237 0.02 -42.69 5.45
CA ALA A 237 -0.74 -41.86 6.38
C ALA A 237 -1.89 -41.12 5.67
N MET A 238 -2.96 -40.79 6.39
CA MET A 238 -4.06 -39.97 5.87
C MET A 238 -4.07 -38.59 6.53
N VAL A 239 -4.18 -37.53 5.72
CA VAL A 239 -4.26 -36.16 6.24
C VAL A 239 -5.69 -35.84 6.65
N LEU A 240 -5.92 -35.61 7.94
CA LEU A 240 -7.21 -35.23 8.51
C LEU A 240 -7.10 -33.87 9.18
N PRO A 241 -7.29 -32.76 8.45
CA PRO A 241 -7.04 -31.47 9.04
C PRO A 241 -8.20 -31.04 9.96
N ALA A 242 -7.91 -30.27 11.01
CA ALA A 242 -8.90 -29.90 12.05
C ALA A 242 -10.11 -29.12 11.49
N ARG A 243 -11.31 -29.27 12.06
CA ARG A 243 -12.50 -28.55 11.56
C ARG A 243 -12.34 -27.04 11.74
N VAL A 244 -12.90 -26.28 10.79
CA VAL A 244 -12.81 -24.83 10.78
C VAL A 244 -13.49 -24.25 12.03
N ARG A 245 -12.75 -23.44 12.81
CA ARG A 245 -13.21 -22.78 14.05
C ARG A 245 -13.56 -23.73 15.19
N THR A 246 -12.87 -24.86 15.29
CA THR A 246 -13.08 -25.84 16.36
C THR A 246 -11.75 -26.13 17.08
N PRO A 247 -11.26 -25.22 17.96
CA PRO A 247 -9.94 -25.34 18.61
C PRO A 247 -9.78 -26.64 19.43
N THR A 248 -10.90 -27.22 19.85
CA THR A 248 -10.93 -28.46 20.64
C THR A 248 -10.49 -29.71 19.87
N ASP A 249 -10.54 -29.70 18.53
CA ASP A 249 -10.16 -30.85 17.70
C ASP A 249 -8.64 -31.12 17.72
N LYS A 250 -7.85 -30.19 18.27
CA LYS A 250 -6.39 -30.23 18.32
C LYS A 250 -5.82 -29.87 19.70
N ALA A 251 -6.59 -30.15 20.74
CA ALA A 251 -6.28 -29.70 22.09
C ALA A 251 -4.93 -30.21 22.63
N ALA A 252 -4.44 -31.37 22.16
CA ALA A 252 -3.16 -31.94 22.60
C ALA A 252 -1.99 -31.10 22.09
N VAL A 253 -1.90 -30.82 20.77
CA VAL A 253 -0.84 -29.96 20.23
C VAL A 253 -0.98 -28.51 20.71
N GLU A 254 -2.18 -27.97 20.90
CA GLU A 254 -2.36 -26.61 21.44
C GLU A 254 -1.88 -26.48 22.90
N SER A 255 -2.16 -27.48 23.73
CA SER A 255 -1.65 -27.55 25.11
C SER A 255 -0.13 -27.73 25.14
N HIS A 256 0.40 -28.57 24.26
CA HIS A 256 1.81 -28.93 24.24
C HIS A 256 2.67 -27.86 23.60
N VAL A 257 2.25 -27.23 22.50
CA VAL A 257 2.88 -26.02 21.95
C VAL A 257 2.99 -24.96 23.04
N ARG A 258 1.96 -24.74 23.86
CA ARG A 258 2.01 -23.75 24.95
C ARG A 258 2.98 -24.14 26.08
N ILE A 259 3.04 -25.41 26.48
CA ILE A 259 3.88 -25.88 27.60
C ILE A 259 5.34 -26.11 27.18
N MET A 260 5.55 -26.84 26.09
CA MET A 260 6.85 -27.12 25.51
C MET A 260 7.49 -25.85 24.94
N ALA A 261 6.78 -24.99 24.21
CA ALA A 261 7.41 -23.77 23.71
C ALA A 261 7.89 -22.89 24.86
N ASN A 262 7.15 -22.77 25.97
CA ASN A 262 7.66 -22.00 27.11
C ASN A 262 8.88 -22.64 27.80
N SER A 263 9.00 -23.97 27.78
CA SER A 263 10.11 -24.70 28.41
C SER A 263 11.37 -24.75 27.53
N ILE A 264 11.22 -25.01 26.23
CA ILE A 264 12.33 -25.10 25.26
C ILE A 264 12.68 -23.72 24.69
N VAL A 265 11.70 -22.93 24.23
CA VAL A 265 11.95 -21.57 23.68
C VAL A 265 12.49 -20.64 24.76
N GLY A 266 12.02 -20.76 26.01
CA GLY A 266 12.51 -19.92 27.12
C GLY A 266 14.00 -20.12 27.42
N VAL A 267 14.52 -21.35 27.25
CA VAL A 267 15.95 -21.67 27.38
C VAL A 267 16.72 -21.19 26.15
N LEU A 268 16.21 -21.47 24.95
CA LEU A 268 16.86 -21.10 23.68
C LEU A 268 16.94 -19.58 23.47
N GLU A 269 15.99 -18.79 23.97
CA GLU A 269 16.03 -17.32 23.90
C GLU A 269 17.16 -16.68 24.73
N GLN A 270 17.69 -17.41 25.73
CA GLN A 270 18.84 -16.94 26.51
C GLN A 270 20.18 -17.28 25.82
N MET A 271 20.13 -18.06 24.74
CA MET A 271 21.28 -18.49 23.98
C MET A 271 21.35 -17.72 22.65
N ARG A 272 22.56 -17.60 22.09
CA ARG A 272 22.79 -16.92 20.80
C ARG A 272 23.23 -17.93 19.76
N PHE A 273 22.43 -18.09 18.71
CA PHE A 273 22.74 -18.96 17.58
C PHE A 273 23.06 -18.14 16.34
N THR A 274 24.07 -18.59 15.58
CA THR A 274 24.56 -17.91 14.36
C THR A 274 24.18 -18.66 13.08
N SER A 275 23.70 -19.90 13.20
CA SER A 275 23.24 -20.73 12.07
C SER A 275 22.01 -21.56 12.46
N LEU A 276 21.26 -21.98 11.45
CA LEU A 276 20.09 -22.85 11.64
C LEU A 276 20.49 -24.24 12.14
N GLY A 277 21.62 -24.80 11.68
CA GLY A 277 22.16 -26.06 12.15
C GLY A 277 22.46 -26.07 13.65
N GLN A 278 23.15 -25.05 14.16
CA GLN A 278 23.42 -24.91 15.60
C GLN A 278 22.14 -24.90 16.44
N LEU A 279 21.12 -24.15 15.99
CA LEU A 279 19.84 -24.08 16.69
C LEU A 279 19.11 -25.43 16.69
N ASN A 280 19.10 -26.14 15.56
CA ASN A 280 18.44 -27.45 15.47
C ASN A 280 19.12 -28.54 16.31
N LEU A 281 20.46 -28.51 16.43
CA LEU A 281 21.19 -29.39 17.33
C LEU A 281 20.80 -29.14 18.79
N ALA A 282 20.77 -27.87 19.22
CA ALA A 282 20.36 -27.51 20.58
C ALA A 282 18.88 -27.88 20.86
N ILE A 283 18.01 -27.75 19.87
CA ILE A 283 16.61 -28.21 19.98
C ILE A 283 16.56 -29.72 20.20
N ALA A 284 17.33 -30.51 19.43
CA ALA A 284 17.35 -31.96 19.56
C ALA A 284 17.78 -32.40 20.96
N GLU A 285 18.82 -31.79 21.53
CA GLU A 285 19.28 -32.08 22.90
C GLU A 285 18.22 -31.76 23.96
N LEU A 286 17.55 -30.61 23.86
CA LEU A 286 16.49 -30.21 24.79
C LEU A 286 15.23 -31.09 24.65
N LEU A 287 14.97 -31.58 23.45
CA LEU A 287 13.82 -32.42 23.16
C LEU A 287 13.93 -33.79 23.82
N GLU A 288 15.13 -34.39 23.84
CA GLU A 288 15.37 -35.65 24.55
C GLU A 288 15.09 -35.49 26.06
N VAL A 289 15.62 -34.43 26.68
CA VAL A 289 15.35 -34.13 28.10
C VAL A 289 13.86 -33.92 28.36
N TYR A 290 13.14 -33.28 27.43
CA TYR A 290 11.70 -33.05 27.56
C TYR A 290 10.88 -34.35 27.47
N ASN A 291 11.22 -35.22 26.53
CA ASN A 291 10.51 -36.49 26.32
C ASN A 291 10.84 -37.54 27.40
N ASP A 292 12.02 -37.48 28.00
CA ASP A 292 12.44 -38.37 29.11
C ASP A 292 11.92 -37.94 30.49
N ARG A 293 11.34 -36.75 30.62
CA ARG A 293 10.83 -36.26 31.91
C ARG A 293 9.59 -37.06 32.37
N PRO A 294 9.57 -37.61 33.60
CA PRO A 294 8.40 -38.25 34.20
C PRO A 294 7.15 -37.36 34.19
N VAL A 295 6.00 -37.93 33.82
CA VAL A 295 4.72 -37.20 33.74
C VAL A 295 3.71 -37.82 34.71
N VAL A 296 3.09 -36.96 35.53
CA VAL A 296 2.08 -37.38 36.52
C VAL A 296 0.88 -38.07 35.87
N ALA A 297 0.43 -37.57 34.71
CA ALA A 297 -0.64 -38.17 33.92
C ALA A 297 -0.34 -39.62 33.50
N PHE A 298 0.95 -39.96 33.35
CA PHE A 298 1.43 -41.29 33.02
C PHE A 298 1.97 -42.05 34.24
N LYS A 299 1.47 -41.72 35.44
CA LYS A 299 1.82 -42.39 36.70
C LYS A 299 3.34 -42.41 36.97
N GLY A 300 4.05 -41.36 36.55
CA GLY A 300 5.49 -41.23 36.76
C GLY A 300 6.36 -41.82 35.66
N ARG A 301 5.79 -42.36 34.57
CA ARG A 301 6.53 -42.74 33.36
C ARG A 301 6.79 -41.52 32.47
N SER A 302 7.87 -41.57 31.69
CA SER A 302 8.20 -40.57 30.68
C SER A 302 7.40 -40.78 29.38
N ARG A 303 7.41 -39.78 28.50
CA ARG A 303 6.78 -39.90 27.16
C ARG A 303 7.48 -40.96 26.32
N ASN A 304 8.81 -41.03 26.41
CA ASN A 304 9.61 -42.06 25.75
C ASN A 304 9.27 -43.47 26.27
N GLU A 305 9.07 -43.65 27.58
CA GLU A 305 8.70 -44.95 28.14
C GLU A 305 7.30 -45.41 27.73
N ILE A 306 6.34 -44.50 27.57
CA ILE A 306 5.01 -44.83 27.04
C ILE A 306 5.09 -45.14 25.55
N PHE A 307 5.81 -44.31 24.79
CA PHE A 307 5.97 -44.47 23.36
C PHE A 307 6.59 -45.83 22.99
N GLU A 308 7.74 -46.17 23.61
CA GLU A 308 8.46 -47.40 23.31
C GLU A 308 7.69 -48.66 23.72
N ALA A 309 6.95 -48.60 24.83
CA ALA A 309 6.24 -49.77 25.35
C ALA A 309 4.88 -50.01 24.67
N GLU A 310 4.19 -48.97 24.23
CA GLU A 310 2.75 -49.05 23.90
C GLU A 310 2.37 -48.46 22.55
N GLU A 311 3.19 -47.58 21.95
CA GLU A 311 2.80 -46.84 20.74
C GLU A 311 3.67 -47.12 19.52
N ARG A 312 4.98 -47.36 19.70
CA ARG A 312 5.94 -47.52 18.61
C ARG A 312 5.60 -48.67 17.67
N GLU A 313 5.18 -49.82 18.22
CA GLU A 313 4.79 -51.00 17.42
C GLU A 313 3.46 -50.81 16.68
N CYS A 314 2.67 -49.79 17.04
CA CYS A 314 1.40 -49.46 16.38
C CYS A 314 1.57 -48.50 15.19
N LEU A 315 2.76 -47.92 14.98
CA LEU A 315 3.04 -47.08 13.82
C LEU A 315 3.23 -47.93 12.55
N GLN A 316 2.86 -47.36 11.41
CA GLN A 316 3.14 -47.96 10.11
C GLN A 316 4.65 -47.95 9.82
N PRO A 317 5.20 -49.02 9.21
CA PRO A 317 6.61 -49.06 8.85
C PRO A 317 6.93 -48.02 7.77
N LEU A 318 8.14 -47.45 7.86
CA LEU A 318 8.61 -46.50 6.85
C LEU A 318 8.90 -47.23 5.52
N PRO A 319 8.56 -46.64 4.35
CA PRO A 319 8.94 -47.21 3.05
C PRO A 319 10.46 -47.33 2.87
N GLU A 320 10.92 -48.33 2.11
CA GLU A 320 12.36 -48.51 1.80
C GLU A 320 12.93 -47.36 0.96
N ALA A 321 12.13 -46.78 0.06
CA ALA A 321 12.52 -45.63 -0.75
C ALA A 321 12.17 -44.34 -0.02
N GLU A 322 13.11 -43.41 0.13
CA GLU A 322 12.84 -42.13 0.78
C GLU A 322 11.97 -41.20 -0.08
N PHE A 323 11.06 -40.46 0.56
CA PHE A 323 10.32 -39.39 -0.11
C PHE A 323 11.26 -38.25 -0.53
N ALA A 324 11.20 -37.83 -1.79
CA ALA A 324 11.95 -36.68 -2.32
C ALA A 324 11.12 -35.39 -2.27
N PRO A 325 11.37 -34.47 -1.31
CA PRO A 325 10.68 -33.19 -1.25
C PRO A 325 11.19 -32.27 -2.36
N VAL A 326 10.46 -32.21 -3.48
CA VAL A 326 10.73 -31.27 -4.58
C VAL A 326 9.63 -30.21 -4.66
N THR A 327 10.02 -28.94 -4.70
CA THR A 327 9.10 -27.83 -4.94
C THR A 327 9.62 -26.87 -6.00
N TRP A 328 8.70 -26.09 -6.55
CA TRP A 328 9.00 -25.10 -7.57
C TRP A 328 8.64 -23.70 -7.07
N ARG A 329 9.57 -22.75 -7.20
CA ARG A 329 9.37 -21.35 -6.83
C ARG A 329 9.72 -20.44 -8.01
N LYS A 330 8.87 -19.45 -8.29
CA LYS A 330 9.21 -18.38 -9.24
C LYS A 330 10.03 -17.33 -8.50
N VAL A 331 11.22 -17.02 -9.00
CA VAL A 331 12.17 -16.07 -8.37
C VAL A 331 12.63 -15.07 -9.43
N GLY A 332 12.80 -13.81 -9.03
CA GLY A 332 13.44 -12.80 -9.87
C GLY A 332 14.96 -12.92 -9.75
N VAL A 333 15.65 -12.92 -10.89
CA VAL A 333 17.11 -12.82 -10.94
C VAL A 333 17.48 -11.36 -10.66
N SER A 334 18.36 -11.12 -9.71
CA SER A 334 18.88 -9.77 -9.45
C SER A 334 19.64 -9.23 -10.67
N PHE A 335 19.84 -7.92 -10.72
CA PHE A 335 20.56 -7.27 -11.83
C PHE A 335 21.97 -7.84 -12.05
N ASP A 336 22.61 -8.30 -10.98
CA ASP A 336 23.93 -8.93 -10.99
C ASP A 336 23.88 -10.45 -11.26
N GLY A 337 22.75 -10.97 -11.75
CA GLY A 337 22.67 -12.34 -12.28
C GLY A 337 22.54 -13.44 -11.22
N VAL A 338 21.94 -13.16 -10.07
CA VAL A 338 21.84 -14.11 -8.94
C VAL A 338 20.39 -14.34 -8.54
N VAL A 339 20.05 -15.56 -8.13
CA VAL A 339 18.80 -15.84 -7.42
C VAL A 339 19.09 -16.11 -5.95
N ARG A 340 18.32 -15.46 -5.07
CA ARG A 340 18.36 -15.75 -3.63
C ARG A 340 17.35 -16.84 -3.31
N VAL A 341 17.81 -17.96 -2.79
CA VAL A 341 16.98 -19.12 -2.43
C VAL A 341 17.38 -19.57 -1.02
N ARG A 342 16.41 -19.52 -0.08
CA ARG A 342 16.57 -19.94 1.32
C ARG A 342 17.83 -19.38 2.00
N GLY A 343 18.07 -18.07 1.82
CA GLY A 343 19.21 -17.36 2.42
C GLY A 343 20.50 -17.39 1.61
N ASN A 344 20.67 -18.35 0.70
CA ASN A 344 21.86 -18.48 -0.15
C ASN A 344 21.69 -17.85 -1.53
N PHE A 345 22.80 -17.61 -2.21
CA PHE A 345 22.88 -16.91 -3.49
C PHE A 345 23.38 -17.85 -4.58
N TYR A 346 22.62 -18.00 -5.66
CA TYR A 346 22.95 -18.91 -6.76
C TYR A 346 23.05 -18.15 -8.08
N GLY A 347 24.17 -18.31 -8.79
CA GLY A 347 24.45 -17.63 -10.06
C GLY A 347 23.57 -18.14 -11.21
N VAL A 348 23.20 -17.24 -12.10
CA VAL A 348 22.39 -17.52 -13.30
C VAL A 348 23.08 -16.88 -14.51
N PRO A 349 22.97 -17.44 -15.72
CA PRO A 349 23.64 -16.84 -16.88
C PRO A 349 23.24 -15.36 -17.08
N PRO A 350 24.18 -14.44 -17.38
CA PRO A 350 23.94 -12.99 -17.37
C PRO A 350 22.74 -12.51 -18.21
N ARG A 351 22.43 -13.22 -19.31
CA ARG A 351 21.27 -12.93 -20.18
C ARG A 351 19.90 -13.01 -19.48
N TYR A 352 19.84 -13.58 -18.28
CA TYR A 352 18.63 -13.68 -17.46
C TYR A 352 18.61 -12.70 -16.27
N ALA A 353 19.59 -11.81 -16.15
CA ALA A 353 19.54 -10.71 -15.18
C ALA A 353 18.24 -9.90 -15.36
N ASP A 354 17.62 -9.54 -14.24
CA ASP A 354 16.33 -8.82 -14.18
C ASP A 354 15.15 -9.56 -14.85
N ARG A 355 15.27 -10.88 -15.07
CA ARG A 355 14.18 -11.74 -15.55
C ARG A 355 13.64 -12.63 -14.44
N LYS A 356 12.42 -13.14 -14.64
CA LYS A 356 11.85 -14.18 -13.79
C LYS A 356 12.31 -15.55 -14.25
N VAL A 357 12.67 -16.41 -13.31
CA VAL A 357 13.07 -17.81 -13.53
C VAL A 357 12.25 -18.71 -12.62
N ALA A 358 12.17 -20.00 -12.95
CA ALA A 358 11.57 -21.01 -12.10
C ALA A 358 12.68 -21.82 -11.45
N VAL A 359 12.76 -21.82 -10.13
CA VAL A 359 13.74 -22.59 -9.36
C VAL A 359 13.06 -23.88 -8.88
N ARG A 360 13.64 -25.03 -9.24
CA ARG A 360 13.34 -26.32 -8.65
C ARG A 360 14.27 -26.53 -7.46
N ILE A 361 13.67 -26.66 -6.28
CA ILE A 361 14.38 -26.90 -5.02
C ILE A 361 14.29 -28.39 -4.76
N ALA A 362 15.41 -29.09 -4.89
CA ALA A 362 15.56 -30.49 -4.52
C ALA A 362 16.30 -30.60 -3.18
N GLU A 363 16.52 -31.84 -2.72
CA GLU A 363 17.21 -32.13 -1.46
C GLU A 363 18.69 -31.75 -1.53
N ASP A 364 19.36 -32.10 -2.63
CA ASP A 364 20.81 -31.92 -2.85
C ASP A 364 21.17 -30.81 -3.85
N ALA A 365 20.19 -30.30 -4.59
CA ALA A 365 20.42 -29.38 -5.70
C ALA A 365 19.41 -28.23 -5.80
N ILE A 366 19.91 -27.10 -6.26
CA ILE A 366 19.13 -25.96 -6.74
C ILE A 366 19.25 -25.90 -8.26
N GLU A 367 18.17 -26.19 -8.95
CA GLU A 367 18.11 -26.11 -10.41
C GLU A 367 17.28 -24.89 -10.83
N VAL A 368 17.87 -24.04 -11.66
CA VAL A 368 17.23 -22.83 -12.18
C VAL A 368 16.80 -23.11 -13.61
N TYR A 369 15.51 -22.92 -13.89
CA TYR A 369 14.88 -23.09 -15.20
C TYR A 369 14.36 -21.76 -15.76
N THR A 370 14.11 -21.72 -17.06
CA THR A 370 13.30 -20.67 -17.70
C THR A 370 11.93 -20.53 -17.02
N ALA A 371 11.29 -19.36 -17.14
CA ALA A 371 10.03 -19.05 -16.45
C ALA A 371 8.88 -20.04 -16.77
N ASP A 372 8.91 -20.64 -17.95
CA ASP A 372 7.99 -21.67 -18.46
C ASP A 372 8.37 -23.11 -18.07
N ARG A 373 9.45 -23.28 -17.29
CA ARG A 373 10.01 -24.56 -16.82
C ARG A 373 10.52 -25.50 -17.93
N ARG A 374 10.71 -25.01 -19.16
CA ARG A 374 11.12 -25.87 -20.28
C ARG A 374 12.61 -26.17 -20.34
N GLN A 375 13.46 -25.23 -19.94
CA GLN A 375 14.91 -25.37 -20.05
C GLN A 375 15.60 -25.11 -18.72
N CYS A 376 16.43 -26.04 -18.26
CA CYS A 376 17.35 -25.83 -17.14
C CYS A 376 18.52 -24.96 -17.61
N ILE A 377 18.76 -23.85 -16.92
CA ILE A 377 19.75 -22.82 -17.27
C ILE A 377 20.91 -22.75 -16.27
N ALA A 378 20.75 -23.28 -15.06
CA ALA A 378 21.84 -23.46 -14.09
C ALA A 378 21.47 -24.58 -13.11
N ARG A 379 22.49 -25.31 -12.62
CA ARG A 379 22.33 -26.31 -11.56
C ARG A 379 23.47 -26.13 -10.56
N HIS A 380 23.12 -26.03 -9.29
CA HIS A 380 24.03 -25.79 -8.19
C HIS A 380 23.82 -26.80 -7.07
N PRO A 381 24.86 -27.18 -6.31
CA PRO A 381 24.68 -27.92 -5.07
C PRO A 381 23.88 -27.06 -4.08
N ARG A 382 22.92 -27.65 -3.38
CA ARG A 382 22.17 -26.95 -2.33
C ARG A 382 23.05 -26.81 -1.09
N ARG A 383 23.17 -25.57 -0.59
CA ARG A 383 23.86 -25.26 0.67
C ARG A 383 22.89 -25.18 1.83
N GLU A 384 23.43 -25.28 3.06
CA GLU A 384 22.66 -25.13 4.30
C GLU A 384 21.87 -23.82 4.27
N ASP A 385 20.58 -23.90 4.53
CA ASP A 385 19.71 -22.73 4.45
C ASP A 385 20.15 -21.66 5.46
N GLY A 386 20.26 -20.41 5.01
CA GLY A 386 20.70 -19.30 5.84
C GLY A 386 22.21 -19.18 6.04
N ALA A 387 23.04 -19.98 5.36
CA ALA A 387 24.50 -19.85 5.40
C ALA A 387 25.05 -18.60 4.67
N GLU A 388 24.19 -17.89 3.92
CA GLU A 388 24.52 -16.70 3.11
C GLU A 388 25.65 -16.92 2.10
N THR A 389 25.86 -18.16 1.67
CA THR A 389 26.92 -18.53 0.73
C THR A 389 26.54 -18.17 -0.70
N PHE A 390 27.55 -17.98 -1.56
CA PHE A 390 27.38 -17.82 -3.01
C PHE A 390 27.89 -19.04 -3.77
N GLU A 391 27.05 -19.63 -4.61
CA GLU A 391 27.38 -20.67 -5.59
C GLU A 391 27.23 -20.11 -7.01
N GLY A 392 28.35 -19.98 -7.72
CA GLY A 392 28.42 -19.30 -9.01
C GLY A 392 28.55 -20.25 -10.19
N LEU A 393 28.23 -19.76 -11.39
CA LEU A 393 28.67 -20.42 -12.62
C LEU A 393 30.15 -20.11 -12.87
N PRO A 394 30.95 -21.05 -13.42
CA PRO A 394 32.34 -20.78 -13.76
C PRO A 394 32.48 -19.52 -14.63
N GLY A 395 33.33 -18.59 -14.22
CA GLY A 395 33.60 -17.33 -14.94
C GLY A 395 32.55 -16.22 -14.77
N VAL A 396 31.53 -16.41 -13.92
CA VAL A 396 30.50 -15.38 -13.64
C VAL A 396 30.44 -15.11 -12.14
N HIS A 397 31.10 -14.02 -11.70
CA HIS A 397 31.03 -13.52 -10.32
C HIS A 397 30.40 -12.13 -10.27
N PRO A 398 29.28 -11.95 -9.57
CA PRO A 398 28.74 -10.63 -9.25
C PRO A 398 29.75 -9.81 -8.45
N ASP A 399 29.92 -8.52 -8.77
CA ASP A 399 30.89 -7.64 -8.11
C ASP A 399 30.80 -7.66 -6.58
N ARG A 400 29.60 -7.78 -6.02
CA ARG A 400 29.39 -7.80 -4.56
C ARG A 400 29.97 -9.03 -3.85
N PHE A 401 30.36 -10.06 -4.58
CA PHE A 401 30.99 -11.28 -4.06
C PHE A 401 32.43 -11.45 -4.56
N LYS A 402 33.00 -10.45 -5.26
CA LYS A 402 34.39 -10.47 -5.71
C LYS A 402 35.34 -10.11 -4.56
N PRO A 403 36.48 -10.81 -4.44
CA PRO A 403 37.61 -10.35 -3.62
C PRO A 403 37.98 -8.89 -3.94
N LEU A 404 38.42 -8.14 -2.92
CA LEU A 404 38.67 -6.70 -3.01
C LEU A 404 39.80 -6.36 -3.98
N ASP A 405 40.87 -7.16 -3.99
CA ASP A 405 41.99 -7.05 -4.93
C ASP A 405 41.53 -7.23 -6.39
N VAL A 406 40.81 -8.32 -6.68
CA VAL A 406 40.27 -8.62 -8.01
C VAL A 406 39.36 -7.48 -8.48
N TRP A 407 38.47 -7.00 -7.61
CA TRP A 407 37.59 -5.88 -7.93
C TRP A 407 38.38 -4.59 -8.22
N CYS A 408 39.39 -4.28 -7.41
CA CYS A 408 40.24 -3.10 -7.57
C CYS A 408 41.04 -3.14 -8.88
N GLU A 409 41.56 -4.30 -9.29
CA GLU A 409 42.27 -4.48 -10.56
C GLU A 409 41.34 -4.26 -11.76
N GLU A 410 40.19 -4.93 -11.79
CA GLU A 410 39.21 -4.81 -12.88
C GLU A 410 38.71 -3.36 -13.05
N HIS A 411 38.50 -2.65 -11.94
CA HIS A 411 38.00 -1.27 -11.94
C HIS A 411 39.13 -0.23 -12.05
N ARG A 412 40.39 -0.66 -12.14
CA ARG A 412 41.59 0.19 -12.17
C ARG A 412 41.67 1.16 -10.97
N ARG A 413 41.30 0.67 -9.79
CA ARG A 413 41.32 1.40 -8.50
C ARG A 413 42.33 0.78 -7.54
N THR A 414 43.52 0.47 -8.05
CA THR A 414 44.61 -0.21 -7.32
C THR A 414 45.17 0.64 -6.17
N ARG A 415 45.04 1.97 -6.24
CA ARG A 415 45.44 2.89 -5.17
C ARG A 415 44.73 2.61 -3.84
N ILE A 416 43.56 1.98 -3.86
CA ILE A 416 42.88 1.52 -2.64
C ILE A 416 43.69 0.42 -1.95
N LEU A 417 44.30 -0.49 -2.71
CA LEU A 417 45.08 -1.61 -2.18
C LEU A 417 46.40 -1.15 -1.55
N GLU A 418 47.04 -0.13 -2.13
CA GLU A 418 48.24 0.52 -1.58
C GLU A 418 48.01 1.11 -0.19
N GLN A 419 46.75 1.35 0.18
CA GLN A 419 46.38 1.95 1.46
C GLN A 419 46.05 0.91 2.55
N TRP A 420 46.26 -0.38 2.29
CA TRP A 420 45.97 -1.45 3.24
C TRP A 420 47.02 -1.50 4.37
N ASP A 421 46.57 -1.49 5.63
CA ASP A 421 47.47 -1.63 6.78
C ASP A 421 47.56 -3.11 7.19
N TYR A 422 48.55 -3.83 6.64
CA TYR A 422 48.71 -5.28 6.87
C TYR A 422 48.95 -5.63 8.34
N ASP A 423 49.74 -4.81 9.05
CA ASP A 423 50.09 -5.04 10.46
C ASP A 423 48.85 -4.87 11.35
N ALA A 424 48.05 -3.82 11.12
CA ALA A 424 46.85 -3.56 11.91
C ALA A 424 45.68 -4.52 11.60
N ASN A 425 45.68 -5.19 10.43
CA ASN A 425 44.65 -6.17 10.06
C ASN A 425 45.02 -7.62 10.40
N GLY A 426 46.04 -7.84 11.25
CA GLY A 426 46.40 -9.17 11.74
C GLY A 426 46.89 -10.12 10.65
N GLY A 427 47.55 -9.60 9.62
CA GLY A 427 48.09 -10.38 8.50
C GLY A 427 47.08 -10.76 7.42
N GLN A 428 45.80 -10.37 7.53
CA GLN A 428 44.81 -10.56 6.46
C GLN A 428 45.12 -9.64 5.27
N GLY A 429 45.14 -10.22 4.07
CA GLY A 429 45.34 -9.49 2.83
C GLY A 429 44.01 -8.97 2.24
N PRO A 430 44.06 -8.04 1.27
CA PRO A 430 42.87 -7.58 0.55
C PRO A 430 42.07 -8.72 -0.12
N HIS A 431 42.75 -9.81 -0.55
CA HIS A 431 42.12 -10.99 -1.16
C HIS A 431 41.21 -11.77 -0.19
N ASP A 432 41.47 -11.69 1.11
CA ASP A 432 40.67 -12.33 2.15
C ASP A 432 39.35 -11.60 2.41
N CYS A 433 39.14 -10.46 1.76
CA CYS A 433 37.97 -9.61 1.96
C CYS A 433 37.23 -9.36 0.66
N VAL A 434 35.90 -9.43 0.71
CA VAL A 434 35.04 -9.10 -0.42
C VAL A 434 34.90 -7.58 -0.55
N CYS A 435 34.89 -7.04 -1.78
CA CYS A 435 34.91 -5.59 -2.03
C CYS A 435 33.71 -4.81 -1.45
N ARG A 436 32.60 -5.51 -1.18
CA ARG A 436 31.38 -4.99 -0.53
C ARG A 436 31.21 -5.45 0.92
N SER A 437 32.28 -5.92 1.56
CA SER A 437 32.29 -6.24 2.99
C SER A 437 32.02 -4.99 3.84
N VAL A 438 31.16 -5.15 4.84
CA VAL A 438 30.86 -4.13 5.85
C VAL A 438 31.75 -4.24 7.10
N ARG A 439 32.65 -5.23 7.14
CA ARG A 439 33.59 -5.43 8.26
C ARG A 439 34.57 -4.25 8.31
N PRO A 440 34.82 -3.66 9.50
CA PRO A 440 35.81 -2.58 9.65
C PRO A 440 37.22 -3.11 9.38
N ILE A 441 37.99 -2.37 8.58
CA ILE A 441 39.37 -2.66 8.19
C ILE A 441 40.25 -1.44 8.48
N HIS A 442 41.51 -1.69 8.83
CA HIS A 442 42.52 -0.66 9.06
C HIS A 442 43.23 -0.27 7.76
N TRP A 443 43.44 1.04 7.57
CA TRP A 443 44.07 1.62 6.39
C TRP A 443 45.14 2.63 6.80
N ILE A 444 46.16 2.77 5.95
CA ILE A 444 47.26 3.73 6.10
C ILE A 444 47.53 4.40 4.75
N CYS A 445 47.65 5.73 4.72
CA CYS A 445 48.00 6.44 3.50
C CYS A 445 49.51 6.42 3.25
N PRO A 446 49.99 5.97 2.08
CA PRO A 446 51.42 6.02 1.76
C PRO A 446 51.93 7.46 1.57
N ASP A 447 51.09 8.36 1.05
CA ASP A 447 51.50 9.73 0.71
C ASP A 447 51.61 10.66 1.93
N CYS A 448 50.72 10.50 2.91
CA CYS A 448 50.64 11.42 4.06
C CYS A 448 50.67 10.74 5.43
N GLY A 449 50.81 9.42 5.48
CA GLY A 449 50.88 8.65 6.73
C GLY A 449 49.58 8.58 7.53
N PHE A 450 48.48 9.15 7.03
CA PHE A 450 47.20 9.16 7.75
C PHE A 450 46.62 7.75 7.91
N LYS A 451 46.38 7.33 9.15
CA LYS A 451 45.77 6.04 9.51
C LYS A 451 44.29 6.20 9.83
N TRP A 452 43.43 5.30 9.34
CA TRP A 452 42.00 5.29 9.65
C TRP A 452 41.38 3.90 9.61
N VAL A 453 40.18 3.76 10.18
CA VAL A 453 39.39 2.52 10.13
C VAL A 453 38.12 2.75 9.31
N GLU A 454 37.90 1.95 8.28
CA GLU A 454 36.74 2.03 7.39
C GLU A 454 36.44 0.66 6.77
N ALA A 455 35.17 0.37 6.46
CA ALA A 455 34.80 -0.87 5.78
C ALA A 455 35.11 -0.81 4.26
N PRO A 456 35.55 -1.92 3.62
CA PRO A 456 35.80 -1.99 2.19
C PRO A 456 34.62 -1.50 1.34
N ALA A 457 33.38 -1.86 1.69
CA ALA A 457 32.18 -1.38 0.98
C ALA A 457 32.05 0.14 0.92
N ARG A 458 32.48 0.82 1.99
CA ARG A 458 32.45 2.28 2.09
C ARG A 458 33.59 2.89 1.31
N ARG A 459 34.74 2.23 1.28
CA ARG A 459 35.91 2.65 0.51
C ARG A 459 35.68 2.53 -1.00
N THR A 460 35.26 1.35 -1.47
CA THR A 460 34.93 1.09 -2.88
C THR A 460 33.72 1.90 -3.36
N GLY A 461 32.84 2.31 -2.44
CA GLY A 461 31.69 3.17 -2.71
C GLY A 461 31.99 4.67 -2.87
N ARG A 462 33.21 5.15 -2.56
CA ARG A 462 33.59 6.57 -2.76
C ARG A 462 33.95 6.82 -4.22
N SER A 463 33.76 8.06 -4.67
CA SER A 463 34.12 8.50 -6.03
C SER A 463 35.61 8.84 -6.19
N PHE A 464 36.39 8.75 -5.12
CA PHE A 464 37.82 9.06 -5.09
C PHE A 464 38.59 7.93 -4.39
N ASP A 465 39.87 7.80 -4.74
CA ASP A 465 40.78 6.78 -4.20
C ASP A 465 41.77 7.33 -3.17
N ASP A 466 41.92 8.65 -3.11
CA ASP A 466 42.76 9.32 -2.11
C ASP A 466 42.34 8.98 -0.68
N CYS A 467 43.29 9.00 0.25
CA CYS A 467 42.99 8.85 1.67
C CYS A 467 42.06 9.98 2.14
N LEU A 468 41.39 9.78 3.28
CA LEU A 468 40.43 10.77 3.79
C LEU A 468 41.09 12.14 4.03
N ALA A 469 42.37 12.19 4.37
CA ALA A 469 43.10 13.43 4.54
C ALA A 469 43.43 14.13 3.21
N CYS A 470 43.94 13.41 2.21
CA CYS A 470 44.30 13.98 0.91
C CYS A 470 43.06 14.38 0.07
N ALA A 471 41.91 13.78 0.36
CA ALA A 471 40.62 14.16 -0.21
C ALA A 471 39.89 15.27 0.56
N ASP A 472 40.53 15.93 1.53
CA ASP A 472 39.95 16.96 2.40
C ASP A 472 38.66 16.52 3.13
N VAL A 473 38.58 15.23 3.46
CA VAL A 473 37.51 14.64 4.28
C VAL A 473 37.90 14.58 5.76
N ALA A 474 39.19 14.49 6.06
CA ALA A 474 39.77 14.52 7.41
C ALA A 474 40.73 15.72 7.56
N LEU A 475 40.62 16.45 8.68
CA LEU A 475 41.45 17.62 8.96
C LEU A 475 42.85 17.17 9.37
N VAL A 476 43.87 17.74 8.74
CA VAL A 476 45.29 17.54 9.07
C VAL A 476 45.89 18.91 9.38
N PRO A 477 46.22 19.19 10.65
CA PRO A 477 46.88 20.44 11.04
C PRO A 477 48.17 20.67 10.24
N GLY A 478 48.36 21.90 9.76
CA GLY A 478 49.48 22.34 8.93
C GLY A 478 49.32 22.05 7.43
N LYS A 479 48.24 21.40 7.00
CA LYS A 479 48.03 21.03 5.58
C LYS A 479 46.77 21.64 4.99
N ASN A 480 45.61 21.37 5.58
CA ASN A 480 44.29 21.76 5.03
C ASN A 480 43.42 22.52 6.04
N ASP A 481 44.03 23.10 7.07
CA ASP A 481 43.41 24.02 8.02
C ASP A 481 43.39 25.48 7.54
N LEU A 482 42.61 26.32 8.20
CA LEU A 482 42.44 27.73 7.85
C LEU A 482 43.74 28.54 7.95
N ALA A 483 44.61 28.26 8.94
CA ALA A 483 45.86 29.00 9.10
C ALA A 483 46.83 28.72 7.94
N ALA A 484 46.86 27.47 7.46
CA ALA A 484 47.67 27.09 6.30
C ALA A 484 47.10 27.64 4.97
N VAL A 485 45.77 27.66 4.81
CA VAL A 485 45.12 27.98 3.53
C VAL A 485 44.85 29.48 3.34
N ARG A 486 44.49 30.22 4.39
CA ARG A 486 44.18 31.67 4.34
C ARG A 486 44.79 32.40 5.54
N PRO A 487 46.12 32.61 5.54
CA PRO A 487 46.80 33.31 6.63
C PRO A 487 46.27 34.74 6.82
N ASP A 488 45.90 35.44 5.74
CA ASP A 488 45.34 36.80 5.77
C ASP A 488 44.00 36.90 6.52
N ILE A 489 43.16 35.86 6.41
CA ILE A 489 41.89 35.76 7.15
C ILE A 489 42.15 35.21 8.56
N ALA A 490 43.10 34.29 8.71
CA ALA A 490 43.50 33.75 10.00
C ALA A 490 44.12 34.82 10.92
N GLU A 491 44.72 35.89 10.37
CA GLU A 491 45.17 37.06 11.14
C GLU A 491 44.02 37.80 11.84
N GLU A 492 42.84 37.82 11.23
CA GLU A 492 41.63 38.40 11.84
C GLU A 492 40.90 37.41 12.77
N TRP A 493 41.48 36.21 12.97
CA TRP A 493 40.95 35.25 13.93
C TRP A 493 41.07 35.84 15.33
N HIS A 494 39.94 35.93 16.03
CA HIS A 494 39.97 36.57 17.34
C HIS A 494 40.87 35.75 18.30
N PRO A 495 41.92 36.36 18.90
CA PRO A 495 42.96 35.62 19.62
C PRO A 495 42.45 34.97 20.91
N THR A 496 41.48 35.60 21.58
CA THR A 496 40.95 35.14 22.88
C THR A 496 39.50 34.65 22.83
N ARG A 497 38.67 35.06 21.86
CA ARG A 497 37.24 34.71 21.78
C ARG A 497 36.90 33.42 21.03
N ASN A 498 37.87 32.79 20.38
CA ASN A 498 37.67 31.49 19.74
C ASN A 498 38.31 30.36 20.56
N PRO A 499 37.60 29.24 20.79
CA PRO A 499 38.11 28.13 21.59
C PRO A 499 39.12 27.25 20.84
N LEU A 500 39.23 27.41 19.52
CA LEU A 500 40.19 26.72 18.66
C LEU A 500 41.06 27.77 17.95
N PRO A 501 42.35 27.48 17.73
CA PRO A 501 43.17 28.27 16.81
C PRO A 501 42.67 28.07 15.37
N ALA A 502 43.01 29.02 14.49
CA ALA A 502 42.74 28.89 13.06
C ALA A 502 43.39 27.62 12.45
N SER A 503 44.44 27.08 13.07
CA SER A 503 45.09 25.84 12.64
C SER A 503 44.32 24.54 12.92
N ALA A 504 43.19 24.63 13.63
CA ALA A 504 42.38 23.47 14.03
C ALA A 504 41.00 23.44 13.37
N VAL A 505 40.80 24.18 12.27
CA VAL A 505 39.50 24.28 11.58
C VAL A 505 39.66 24.27 10.08
N PHE A 506 38.69 23.71 9.36
CA PHE A 506 38.64 23.80 7.91
C PHE A 506 38.22 25.21 7.44
N PRO A 507 38.77 25.72 6.32
CA PRO A 507 38.41 27.03 5.76
C PRO A 507 36.99 27.10 5.19
N ASP A 508 36.38 25.97 4.81
CA ASP A 508 35.02 25.88 4.25
C ASP A 508 33.93 25.69 5.32
N PHE A 509 34.31 25.76 6.60
CA PHE A 509 33.44 25.37 7.69
C PHE A 509 32.37 26.42 8.00
N LYS A 510 31.11 25.98 8.15
CA LYS A 510 29.92 26.88 8.29
C LYS A 510 29.68 27.37 9.72
N GLN A 511 30.57 27.06 10.66
CA GLN A 511 30.43 27.46 12.07
C GLN A 511 30.73 28.95 12.26
N GLN A 512 29.89 29.60 13.06
CA GLN A 512 30.04 30.99 13.47
C GLN A 512 31.17 31.11 14.50
N VAL A 513 32.19 31.92 14.20
CA VAL A 513 33.34 32.21 15.06
C VAL A 513 33.52 33.72 15.19
N TRP A 514 34.30 34.15 16.18
CA TRP A 514 34.62 35.55 16.43
C TRP A 514 35.78 36.02 15.55
N TRP A 515 35.66 37.23 15.04
CA TRP A 515 36.67 37.90 14.22
C TRP A 515 37.01 39.23 14.87
N LEU A 516 38.27 39.62 14.78
CA LEU A 516 38.76 40.95 15.13
C LEU A 516 39.32 41.56 13.86
N GLY A 517 38.56 42.47 13.25
CA GLY A 517 38.99 43.11 12.01
C GLY A 517 40.08 44.13 12.26
N ARG A 518 40.86 44.43 11.22
CA ARG A 518 41.91 45.47 11.26
C ARG A 518 41.37 46.86 11.62
N CYS A 519 40.08 47.10 11.38
CA CYS A 519 39.38 48.32 11.78
C CYS A 519 39.05 48.39 13.29
N GLY A 520 39.45 47.39 14.08
CA GLY A 520 39.19 47.33 15.53
C GLY A 520 37.80 46.82 15.90
N HIS A 521 36.93 46.56 14.93
CA HIS A 521 35.61 45.99 15.19
C HIS A 521 35.65 44.48 15.43
N GLU A 522 34.88 44.01 16.41
CA GLU A 522 34.71 42.59 16.71
C GLU A 522 33.34 42.09 16.22
N TRP A 523 33.29 40.95 15.54
CA TRP A 523 32.01 40.37 15.10
C TRP A 523 32.00 38.85 15.01
N ARG A 524 30.81 38.28 14.93
CA ARG A 524 30.60 36.85 14.61
C ARG A 524 30.19 36.63 13.17
N ALA A 525 30.91 35.75 12.47
CA ALA A 525 30.59 35.30 11.11
C ALA A 525 31.04 33.84 10.88
N PRO A 526 30.44 33.10 9.93
CA PRO A 526 30.93 31.79 9.52
C PRO A 526 32.28 31.88 8.79
N ILE A 527 33.18 30.93 9.05
CA ILE A 527 34.50 30.84 8.38
C ILE A 527 34.34 30.82 6.87
N ALA A 528 33.47 29.94 6.35
CA ALA A 528 33.20 29.86 4.92
C ALA A 528 32.78 31.20 4.27
N LYS A 529 32.02 32.05 4.98
CA LYS A 529 31.57 33.34 4.44
C LYS A 529 32.71 34.35 4.31
N ARG A 530 33.69 34.26 5.21
CA ARG A 530 34.89 35.10 5.22
C ARG A 530 35.90 34.69 4.17
N VAL A 531 36.04 33.37 3.94
CA VAL A 531 37.05 32.81 3.03
C VAL A 531 36.61 32.86 1.57
N ASN A 532 35.33 32.64 1.29
CA ASN A 532 34.85 32.41 -0.08
C ASN A 532 34.80 33.66 -0.98
N SER A 533 34.84 34.88 -0.42
CA SER A 533 34.91 36.13 -1.22
C SER A 533 35.53 37.28 -0.44
N ARG A 534 36.16 38.23 -1.13
CA ARG A 534 36.71 39.44 -0.50
C ARG A 534 35.60 40.35 0.03
N ASP A 535 34.45 40.45 -0.67
CA ASP A 535 33.26 41.11 -0.10
C ASP A 535 32.83 40.41 1.21
N GLY A 536 32.83 39.08 1.27
CA GLY A 536 32.50 38.32 2.48
C GLY A 536 33.50 38.48 3.63
N ALA A 537 34.75 38.84 3.32
CA ALA A 537 35.81 39.10 4.29
C ALA A 537 35.69 40.48 4.97
N LEU A 538 35.00 41.45 4.36
CA LEU A 538 34.86 42.79 4.92
C LEU A 538 34.20 42.78 6.30
N CYS A 539 34.62 43.73 7.14
CA CYS A 539 33.95 44.01 8.40
C CYS A 539 32.48 44.40 8.13
N PRO A 540 31.50 43.70 8.74
CA PRO A 540 30.09 43.89 8.45
C PRO A 540 29.54 45.26 8.87
N TYR A 541 30.24 45.95 9.77
CA TYR A 541 29.89 47.31 10.20
C TYR A 541 30.43 48.34 9.22
N CYS A 542 31.71 48.25 8.84
CA CYS A 542 32.33 49.12 7.83
C CYS A 542 31.68 48.97 6.46
N SER A 543 31.15 47.78 6.13
CA SER A 543 30.43 47.54 4.88
C SER A 543 28.95 47.96 4.93
N GLY A 544 28.45 48.49 6.05
CA GLY A 544 27.03 48.88 6.21
C GLY A 544 26.04 47.71 6.29
N ARG A 545 26.50 46.45 6.35
CA ARG A 545 25.64 45.26 6.39
C ARG A 545 25.01 45.03 7.77
N LYS A 546 25.69 45.44 8.83
CA LYS A 546 25.20 45.43 10.22
C LYS A 546 25.27 46.82 10.81
N ALA A 547 24.30 47.13 11.67
CA ALA A 547 24.31 48.34 12.47
C ALA A 547 25.30 48.21 13.63
N LEU A 548 26.06 49.26 13.88
CA LEU A 548 26.85 49.49 15.08
C LEU A 548 26.43 50.85 15.63
N LYS A 549 25.87 50.81 16.84
CA LYS A 549 25.36 52.00 17.54
C LYS A 549 26.47 53.03 17.72
N GLY A 550 26.19 54.29 17.37
CA GLY A 550 27.13 55.39 17.41
C GLY A 550 28.06 55.48 16.19
N PHE A 551 27.97 54.54 15.24
CA PHE A 551 28.85 54.50 14.07
C PHE A 551 28.07 54.61 12.76
N ASN A 552 27.20 53.65 12.45
CA ASN A 552 26.51 53.59 11.15
C ASN A 552 24.99 53.40 11.24
N ASP A 553 24.42 53.57 12.44
CA ASP A 553 23.01 53.34 12.70
C ASP A 553 22.13 54.55 12.37
N VAL A 554 20.83 54.30 12.14
CA VAL A 554 19.86 55.32 11.76
C VAL A 554 19.63 56.33 12.88
N ALA A 555 19.62 55.93 14.15
CA ALA A 555 19.39 56.87 15.26
C ALA A 555 20.48 57.96 15.32
N THR A 556 21.73 57.55 15.12
CA THR A 556 22.89 58.44 15.21
C THR A 556 23.06 59.28 13.95
N LEU A 557 23.06 58.64 12.77
CA LEU A 557 23.41 59.33 11.52
C LEU A 557 22.21 59.96 10.81
N CYS A 558 20.98 59.54 11.12
CA CYS A 558 19.77 60.08 10.51
C CYS A 558 18.61 60.22 11.52
N PRO A 559 18.71 61.16 12.49
CA PRO A 559 17.68 61.38 13.50
C PRO A 559 16.30 61.72 12.92
N GLU A 560 16.25 62.36 11.75
CA GLU A 560 15.03 62.71 11.02
C GLU A 560 14.23 61.47 10.60
N LEU A 561 14.91 60.46 10.05
CA LEU A 561 14.30 59.18 9.72
C LEU A 561 13.92 58.41 10.99
N ALA A 562 14.72 58.51 12.04
CA ALA A 562 14.41 57.91 13.34
C ALA A 562 13.13 58.52 13.97
N ALA A 563 12.85 59.81 13.75
CA ALA A 563 11.64 60.46 14.23
C ALA A 563 10.37 59.93 13.56
N LEU A 564 10.47 59.49 12.30
CA LEU A 564 9.37 58.88 11.55
C LEU A 564 9.15 57.40 11.90
N TRP A 565 9.93 56.82 12.81
CA TRP A 565 9.88 55.40 13.11
C TRP A 565 8.57 54.99 13.78
N HIS A 566 7.84 54.06 13.18
CA HIS A 566 6.56 53.64 13.76
C HIS A 566 6.81 52.86 15.07
N PRO A 567 6.23 53.28 16.22
CA PRO A 567 6.57 52.75 17.54
C PRO A 567 6.13 51.29 17.77
N VAL A 568 5.02 50.87 17.15
CA VAL A 568 4.46 49.52 17.34
C VAL A 568 4.74 48.56 16.18
N LYS A 569 4.62 49.01 14.92
CA LYS A 569 4.69 48.10 13.75
C LYS A 569 6.09 47.57 13.46
N ASN A 570 7.13 48.28 13.88
CA ASN A 570 8.51 47.79 13.80
C ASN A 570 8.89 46.78 14.89
N ARG A 571 7.96 46.47 15.81
CA ARG A 571 8.16 45.51 16.90
C ARG A 571 9.36 45.94 17.76
N ASN A 572 10.41 45.11 17.85
CA ASN A 572 11.61 45.36 18.62
C ASN A 572 12.75 45.99 17.80
N LEU A 573 12.49 46.34 16.54
CA LEU A 573 13.51 46.94 15.68
C LEU A 573 13.56 48.44 15.97
N THR A 574 14.59 48.89 16.66
CA THR A 574 14.84 50.31 16.95
C THR A 574 15.73 50.94 15.88
N PRO A 575 15.70 52.28 15.71
CA PRO A 575 16.55 52.96 14.72
C PRO A 575 18.05 52.71 14.94
N ASP A 576 18.51 52.56 16.19
CA ASP A 576 19.91 52.25 16.52
C ASP A 576 20.32 50.80 16.17
N ALA A 577 19.35 49.94 15.88
CA ALA A 577 19.58 48.55 15.45
C ALA A 577 19.58 48.39 13.92
N VAL A 578 19.43 49.48 13.15
CA VAL A 578 19.39 49.46 11.68
C VAL A 578 20.47 50.37 11.12
N SER A 579 21.27 49.87 10.17
CA SER A 579 22.27 50.69 9.49
C SER A 579 21.61 51.61 8.47
N ILE A 580 22.14 52.82 8.28
CA ILE A 580 21.71 53.74 7.22
C ILE A 580 21.85 53.13 5.81
N ALA A 581 22.80 52.21 5.61
CA ALA A 581 23.00 51.50 4.34
C ALA A 581 22.06 50.30 4.14
N SER A 582 21.15 50.04 5.08
CA SER A 582 20.27 48.87 5.04
C SER A 582 19.20 48.97 3.95
N HIS A 583 19.03 47.88 3.19
CA HIS A 583 17.89 47.71 2.27
C HIS A 583 16.62 47.18 2.96
N ARG A 584 16.64 47.00 4.28
CA ARG A 584 15.49 46.47 5.03
C ARG A 584 14.38 47.52 5.11
N GLU A 585 13.19 47.16 4.67
CA GLU A 585 12.01 48.02 4.83
C GLU A 585 11.56 48.08 6.30
N VAL A 586 11.28 49.30 6.75
CA VAL A 586 10.75 49.63 8.08
C VAL A 586 9.44 50.38 7.93
N TYR A 587 8.56 50.27 8.92
CA TYR A 587 7.31 51.02 8.97
C TYR A 587 7.58 52.42 9.50
N LEU A 588 7.16 53.42 8.74
CA LEU A 588 7.22 54.81 9.12
C LEU A 588 5.81 55.37 9.31
N TRP A 589 5.70 56.44 10.10
CA TRP A 589 4.46 57.17 10.31
C TRP A 589 4.70 58.68 10.39
N ASP A 590 3.65 59.45 10.15
CA ASP A 590 3.67 60.92 10.20
C ASP A 590 3.50 61.50 11.61
N GLY A 591 3.50 60.67 12.65
CA GLY A 591 3.31 61.08 14.05
C GLY A 591 1.86 61.41 14.44
N VAL A 592 0.94 61.50 13.48
CA VAL A 592 -0.49 61.85 13.71
C VAL A 592 -1.45 60.74 13.28
N MET A 593 -0.92 59.54 13.00
CA MET A 593 -1.66 58.34 12.54
C MET A 593 -2.46 58.53 11.24
N THR A 594 -2.20 59.59 10.46
CA THR A 594 -2.88 59.82 9.18
C THR A 594 -2.28 59.00 8.04
N ARG A 595 -0.99 58.64 8.14
CA ARG A 595 -0.27 57.86 7.13
C ARG A 595 0.74 56.91 7.77
N ILE A 596 0.67 55.65 7.35
CA ILE A 596 1.68 54.61 7.66
C ILE A 596 2.16 54.02 6.34
N TRP A 597 3.47 54.00 6.12
CA TRP A 597 4.07 53.43 4.91
C TRP A 597 5.31 52.61 5.23
N ARG A 598 5.88 51.96 4.22
CA ARG A 598 7.13 51.20 4.31
C ARG A 598 8.18 51.87 3.47
N GLN A 599 9.38 52.02 4.02
CA GLN A 599 10.54 52.56 3.31
C GLN A 599 11.80 51.90 3.88
N ASN A 600 12.83 51.68 3.06
CA ASN A 600 14.15 51.31 3.59
C ASN A 600 15.04 52.55 3.80
N PRO A 601 15.94 52.55 4.80
CA PRO A 601 16.76 53.72 5.15
C PRO A 601 17.60 54.27 3.99
N ARG A 602 18.25 53.39 3.22
CA ARG A 602 19.06 53.81 2.06
C ARG A 602 18.24 54.64 1.07
N LYS A 603 17.10 54.10 0.63
CA LYS A 603 16.23 54.76 -0.35
C LYS A 603 15.63 56.05 0.21
N TRP A 604 15.34 56.09 1.51
CA TRP A 604 14.89 57.31 2.17
C TRP A 604 15.95 58.42 2.08
N LEU A 605 17.22 58.09 2.36
CA LEU A 605 18.34 59.04 2.26
C LEU A 605 18.52 59.55 0.82
N GLU A 606 18.43 58.67 -0.17
CA GLU A 606 18.47 59.04 -1.60
C GLU A 606 17.34 60.02 -1.98
N GLU A 607 16.10 59.73 -1.55
CA GLU A 607 14.92 60.56 -1.84
C GLU A 607 14.91 61.91 -1.09
N HIS A 608 15.63 62.03 0.02
CA HIS A 608 15.68 63.23 0.86
C HIS A 608 17.01 63.98 0.75
N GLY A 609 17.83 63.70 -0.28
CA GLY A 609 19.06 64.44 -0.59
C GLY A 609 20.20 64.24 0.41
N ARG A 610 20.31 63.04 0.99
CA ARG A 610 21.29 62.64 2.03
C ARG A 610 22.16 61.45 1.61
N ALA A 611 22.32 61.23 0.30
CA ALA A 611 23.03 60.08 -0.24
C ALA A 611 24.54 60.10 0.05
N GLU A 612 25.12 61.26 0.35
CA GLU A 612 26.54 61.44 0.72
C GLU A 612 26.94 60.62 1.95
N LEU A 613 25.99 60.34 2.85
CA LEU A 613 26.22 59.50 4.04
C LEU A 613 26.47 58.02 3.69
N LEU A 614 26.13 57.59 2.46
CA LEU A 614 26.31 56.21 2.00
C LEU A 614 27.68 55.98 1.34
N ALA A 615 28.35 57.04 0.87
CA ALA A 615 29.57 56.94 0.07
C ALA A 615 30.72 56.15 0.73
N PRO A 616 31.00 56.28 2.05
CA PRO A 616 32.06 55.50 2.70
C PRO A 616 31.79 53.99 2.71
N PHE A 617 30.52 53.58 2.75
CA PHE A 617 30.12 52.17 2.74
C PHE A 617 30.15 51.59 1.33
N ASP A 618 29.68 52.37 0.36
CA ASP A 618 29.60 51.96 -1.05
C ASP A 618 30.99 51.81 -1.67
N SER A 619 31.89 52.77 -1.44
CA SER A 619 33.28 52.71 -1.92
C SER A 619 34.00 51.44 -1.45
N LEU A 620 33.87 51.09 -0.16
CA LEU A 620 34.49 49.90 0.42
C LEU A 620 33.96 48.59 -0.21
N VAL A 621 32.65 48.51 -0.45
CA VAL A 621 32.01 47.32 -1.03
C VAL A 621 32.31 47.20 -2.52
N GLU A 622 32.35 48.31 -3.25
CA GLU A 622 32.69 48.35 -4.67
C GLU A 622 34.15 47.97 -4.92
N GLU A 623 35.09 48.48 -4.12
CA GLU A 623 36.51 48.11 -4.21
C GLU A 623 36.72 46.61 -3.99
N ALA A 624 36.10 46.03 -2.96
CA ALA A 624 36.19 44.59 -2.69
C ALA A 624 35.61 43.74 -3.83
N ARG A 625 34.49 44.17 -4.43
CA ARG A 625 33.87 43.50 -5.59
C ARG A 625 34.69 43.64 -6.86
N ALA A 626 35.33 44.79 -7.08
CA ALA A 626 36.21 45.01 -8.21
C ALA A 626 37.47 44.13 -8.13
N LEU A 627 38.03 43.96 -6.93
CA LEU A 627 39.14 43.03 -6.69
C LEU A 627 38.74 41.56 -6.87
N ASP A 628 37.57 41.15 -6.35
CA ASP A 628 37.02 39.80 -6.60
C ASP A 628 36.79 39.56 -8.12
N ALA A 629 36.38 40.59 -8.88
CA ALA A 629 36.19 40.50 -10.32
C ALA A 629 37.51 40.47 -11.11
N ALA A 630 38.53 41.23 -10.68
CA ALA A 630 39.84 41.31 -11.32
C ALA A 630 40.66 40.02 -11.16
N ASP A 631 40.51 39.31 -10.05
CA ASP A 631 41.21 38.04 -9.79
C ASP A 631 40.75 36.89 -10.72
N GLY A 632 39.68 37.07 -11.51
CA GLY A 632 39.22 36.11 -12.53
C GLY A 632 38.86 34.71 -12.00
N ARG A 633 38.81 34.51 -10.69
CA ARG A 633 38.67 33.22 -10.03
C ARG A 633 37.30 33.10 -9.40
N ALA A 634 36.37 32.55 -10.15
CA ALA A 634 35.14 31.97 -9.62
C ALA A 634 35.49 30.86 -8.62
N GLY A 635 35.59 31.22 -7.34
CA GLY A 635 35.76 30.30 -6.22
C GLY A 635 37.13 29.65 -6.16
N TYR A 636 37.86 29.87 -5.06
CA TYR A 636 38.72 28.80 -4.57
C TYR A 636 37.82 27.57 -4.41
N ALA A 637 37.94 26.59 -5.31
CA ALA A 637 37.32 25.29 -5.16
C ALA A 637 38.06 24.55 -4.03
N LEU A 638 37.93 25.06 -2.81
CA LEU A 638 38.19 24.29 -1.60
C LEU A 638 37.23 23.10 -1.69
N GLY A 639 37.80 21.89 -1.70
CA GLY A 639 37.07 20.66 -1.94
C GLY A 639 35.77 20.62 -1.15
N HIS A 640 34.70 20.10 -1.77
CA HIS A 640 33.40 19.94 -1.14
C HIS A 640 33.44 18.87 -0.03
N GLY A 641 34.17 19.14 1.05
CA GLY A 641 34.17 18.35 2.26
C GLY A 641 32.78 18.41 2.90
N LYS A 642 32.11 17.26 3.03
CA LYS A 642 30.90 17.16 3.86
C LYS A 642 31.32 17.31 5.33
N SER A 643 31.48 18.56 5.78
CA SER A 643 31.90 18.94 7.13
C SER A 643 30.89 18.51 8.20
N SER A 644 30.95 17.24 8.57
CA SER A 644 30.14 16.63 9.63
C SER A 644 30.97 16.21 10.84
N VAL A 645 32.23 16.63 10.94
CA VAL A 645 32.97 16.57 12.20
C VAL A 645 32.29 17.54 13.17
N LYS A 646 31.37 16.99 13.97
CA LYS A 646 30.62 17.75 14.96
C LYS A 646 31.63 18.36 15.93
N TRP A 647 31.72 19.69 15.95
CA TRP A 647 32.44 20.48 16.96
C TRP A 647 32.17 20.04 18.41
N SER A 648 31.02 19.41 18.64
CA SER A 648 30.64 18.79 19.91
C SER A 648 31.52 17.61 20.34
N ARG A 649 32.23 16.96 19.41
CA ARG A 649 33.11 15.80 19.68
C ARG A 649 34.46 16.27 20.19
N PHE A 650 35.08 17.24 19.52
CA PHE A 650 36.36 17.82 19.94
C PHE A 650 36.27 18.59 21.27
N LEU A 651 35.23 19.41 21.48
CA LEU A 651 35.05 20.12 22.75
C LEU A 651 34.81 19.17 23.94
N LYS A 652 34.47 17.90 23.68
CA LYS A 652 34.35 16.84 24.68
C LYS A 652 35.70 16.16 24.98
N GLU A 653 36.63 16.21 24.03
CA GLU A 653 37.96 15.58 24.07
C GLU A 653 39.06 16.54 24.55
N ALA A 654 38.87 17.87 24.45
CA ALA A 654 39.90 18.87 24.73
C ALA A 654 39.96 19.44 26.17
N GLU A 655 39.28 18.84 27.16
CA GLU A 655 39.41 19.14 28.61
C GLU A 655 39.45 20.63 29.06
N LEU A 656 38.88 21.58 28.32
CA LEU A 656 38.79 22.99 28.75
C LEU A 656 37.69 23.18 29.80
N ASN A 657 37.95 22.74 31.03
CA ASN A 657 37.04 22.83 32.18
C ASN A 657 37.25 24.15 32.99
N VAL A 658 37.14 25.30 32.32
CA VAL A 658 37.15 26.62 32.98
C VAL A 658 35.74 27.00 33.47
N SER A 659 35.67 27.87 34.49
CA SER A 659 34.39 28.39 34.99
C SER A 659 33.66 29.22 33.93
N PHE A 660 32.36 29.38 34.07
CA PHE A 660 31.53 30.17 33.17
C PHE A 660 31.88 31.65 33.25
N GLU A 661 32.23 32.15 34.44
CA GLU A 661 32.77 33.51 34.62
C GLU A 661 34.07 33.72 33.86
N GLU A 662 35.04 32.83 34.07
CA GLU A 662 36.34 32.91 33.41
C GLU A 662 36.19 32.76 31.90
N TRP A 663 35.29 31.88 31.44
CA TRP A 663 34.95 31.77 30.04
C TRP A 663 34.31 33.06 29.50
N CYS A 664 33.34 33.65 30.20
CA CYS A 664 32.72 34.88 29.71
C CYS A 664 33.71 36.05 29.66
N LEU A 665 34.60 36.19 30.65
CA LEU A 665 35.63 37.22 30.67
C LEU A 665 36.68 36.99 29.58
N ARG A 666 37.17 35.76 29.43
CA ARG A 666 38.20 35.39 28.45
C ARG A 666 37.71 35.49 27.01
N PHE A 667 36.45 35.12 26.78
CA PHE A 667 35.82 35.07 25.46
C PHE A 667 34.84 36.24 25.21
N GLY A 668 34.92 37.32 26.02
CA GLY A 668 34.26 38.60 25.79
C GLY A 668 32.72 38.58 25.78
N HIS A 669 32.14 37.68 26.58
CA HIS A 669 30.71 37.55 26.81
C HIS A 669 30.28 38.24 28.11
N ALA A 670 30.78 39.47 28.33
CA ALA A 670 30.39 40.28 29.49
C ALA A 670 28.88 40.59 29.50
N ASP A 671 28.23 40.61 28.32
CA ASP A 671 26.79 40.72 28.17
C ASP A 671 26.03 39.55 28.82
N LEU A 672 26.59 38.34 28.80
CA LEU A 672 26.01 37.18 29.48
C LEU A 672 26.20 37.26 30.99
N LEU A 673 27.33 37.79 31.46
CA LEU A 673 27.55 38.06 32.89
C LEU A 673 26.62 39.16 33.41
N ALA A 674 26.42 40.23 32.64
CA ALA A 674 25.47 41.30 32.96
C ALA A 674 24.03 40.78 33.01
N GLN A 675 23.73 39.72 32.26
CA GLN A 675 22.44 39.04 32.31
C GLN A 675 22.35 37.98 33.40
N TRP A 676 23.37 37.75 34.23
CA TRP A 676 23.26 36.83 35.36
C TRP A 676 22.41 37.47 36.46
N ASP A 677 21.33 36.81 36.88
CA ASP A 677 20.47 37.35 37.95
C ASP A 677 21.03 36.96 39.32
N GLY A 678 21.95 37.78 39.84
CA GLY A 678 22.61 37.54 41.14
C GLY A 678 21.62 37.49 42.32
N GLU A 679 20.54 38.26 42.28
CA GLU A 679 19.53 38.28 43.34
C GLU A 679 18.76 36.95 43.41
N ARG A 680 18.41 36.37 42.26
CA ARG A 680 17.65 35.12 42.19
C ARG A 680 18.49 33.85 42.23
N ASN A 681 19.76 33.94 41.83
CA ASN A 681 20.70 32.82 41.94
C ASN A 681 21.32 32.70 43.35
N GLY A 682 21.10 33.69 44.23
CA GLY A 682 21.54 33.63 45.61
C GLY A 682 23.06 33.58 45.73
N SER A 683 23.58 32.55 46.40
CA SER A 683 25.03 32.37 46.58
C SER A 683 25.76 31.81 45.35
N LEU A 684 25.04 31.33 44.33
CA LEU A 684 25.64 30.73 43.13
C LEU A 684 26.17 31.82 42.20
N LYS A 685 27.48 31.89 42.07
CA LYS A 685 28.18 32.84 41.20
C LYS A 685 28.45 32.23 39.82
N PRO A 686 28.62 33.06 38.78
CA PRO A 686 29.07 32.59 37.47
C PRO A 686 30.40 31.81 37.53
N SER A 687 31.25 32.04 38.55
CA SER A 687 32.50 31.32 38.78
C SER A 687 32.31 29.88 39.25
N ASP A 688 31.15 29.54 39.80
CA ASP A 688 30.89 28.25 40.44
C ASP A 688 30.38 27.17 39.45
N VAL A 689 30.13 27.53 38.20
CA VAL A 689 29.53 26.64 37.18
C VAL A 689 30.35 26.64 35.91
N SER A 690 30.33 25.56 35.13
CA SER A 690 31.00 25.49 33.82
C SER A 690 30.09 26.01 32.71
N ARG A 691 30.65 26.52 31.59
CA ARG A 691 29.86 26.88 30.40
C ARG A 691 29.06 25.71 29.82
N CYS A 692 29.49 24.48 30.09
CA CYS A 692 28.83 23.25 29.63
C CYS A 692 27.78 22.72 30.61
N ASP A 693 27.60 23.38 31.75
CA ASP A 693 26.74 22.93 32.82
C ASP A 693 25.27 22.86 32.36
N PRO A 694 24.61 21.69 32.47
CA PRO A 694 23.19 21.56 32.18
C PRO A 694 22.30 22.23 33.23
N ALA A 695 22.82 22.63 34.39
CA ALA A 695 22.08 23.28 35.46
C ALA A 695 21.43 24.58 35.00
N ARG A 696 20.15 24.75 35.35
CA ARG A 696 19.34 25.92 35.00
C ARG A 696 19.55 27.02 36.03
N VAL A 697 20.06 28.16 35.57
CA VAL A 697 20.29 29.36 36.38
C VAL A 697 19.38 30.49 35.91
N TRP A 698 19.16 31.48 36.77
CA TRP A 698 18.39 32.67 36.46
C TRP A 698 19.21 33.68 35.65
N TRP A 699 18.57 34.19 34.61
CA TRP A 699 19.07 35.26 33.74
C TRP A 699 18.10 36.44 33.80
N ARG A 700 18.61 37.67 33.73
CA ARG A 700 17.83 38.91 33.64
C ARG A 700 18.23 39.65 32.36
N GLY A 701 17.33 39.75 31.40
CA GLY A 701 17.59 40.43 30.13
C GLY A 701 17.39 41.93 30.21
N GLU A 702 17.93 42.68 29.25
CA GLU A 702 17.76 44.16 29.14
C GLU A 702 16.29 44.59 29.07
N CYS A 703 15.41 43.71 28.60
CA CYS A 703 13.96 43.89 28.65
C CYS A 703 13.36 43.88 30.08
N GLY A 704 14.18 43.77 31.13
CA GLY A 704 13.76 43.68 32.53
C GLY A 704 13.26 42.30 32.97
N HIS A 705 12.94 41.40 32.04
CA HIS A 705 12.42 40.08 32.36
C HIS A 705 13.51 39.12 32.86
N SER A 706 13.17 38.33 33.89
CA SER A 706 14.05 37.32 34.47
C SER A 706 13.55 35.89 34.17
N TRP A 707 14.41 34.97 33.72
CA TRP A 707 14.04 33.60 33.34
C TRP A 707 15.11 32.56 33.68
N GLN A 708 14.72 31.28 33.83
CA GLN A 708 15.67 30.19 34.04
C GLN A 708 16.03 29.44 32.76
N LEU A 709 17.32 29.32 32.47
CA LEU A 709 17.85 28.53 31.35
C LEU A 709 19.19 27.91 31.73
N SER A 710 19.53 26.74 31.17
CA SER A 710 20.82 26.11 31.41
C SER A 710 21.97 26.98 30.89
N VAL A 711 23.07 27.04 31.62
CA VAL A 711 24.30 27.75 31.21
C VAL A 711 24.75 27.30 29.82
N ARG A 712 24.78 25.99 29.58
CA ARG A 712 25.07 25.39 28.26
C ARG A 712 24.23 25.96 27.13
N THR A 713 22.90 25.90 27.27
CA THR A 713 22.00 26.37 26.21
C THR A 713 22.12 27.88 25.98
N ARG A 714 22.30 28.67 27.05
CA ARG A 714 22.49 30.13 26.92
C ARG A 714 23.79 30.44 26.17
N ALA A 715 24.88 29.74 26.49
CA ALA A 715 26.20 29.93 25.87
C ALA A 715 26.25 29.49 24.39
N PHE A 716 25.64 28.36 24.02
CA PHE A 716 25.77 27.81 22.65
C PHE A 716 24.72 28.32 21.65
N SER A 717 23.50 28.61 22.10
CA SER A 717 22.36 28.84 21.19
C SER A 717 21.87 30.28 21.12
N ASP A 718 22.51 31.21 21.86
CA ASP A 718 22.08 32.59 22.02
C ASP A 718 20.56 32.74 22.24
N ALA A 719 20.03 31.86 23.10
CA ALA A 719 18.62 31.85 23.42
C ALA A 719 18.29 33.00 24.38
N GLY A 720 17.96 34.17 23.81
CA GLY A 720 17.55 35.37 24.55
C GLY A 720 16.23 35.21 25.31
N CYS A 721 15.71 36.32 25.84
CA CYS A 721 14.53 36.34 26.70
C CYS A 721 13.34 35.53 26.10
N PRO A 722 12.90 34.45 26.78
CA PRO A 722 11.85 33.58 26.27
C PRO A 722 10.48 34.27 26.26
N TYR A 723 10.27 35.32 27.04
CA TYR A 723 9.02 36.09 27.05
C TYR A 723 8.93 37.02 25.83
N CYS A 724 9.99 37.78 25.54
CA CYS A 724 10.08 38.62 24.34
C CYS A 724 10.05 37.79 23.05
N GLY A 725 10.72 36.63 23.06
CA GLY A 725 10.68 35.63 21.99
C GLY A 725 9.38 34.81 21.92
N ARG A 726 8.41 35.06 22.81
CA ARG A 726 7.10 34.37 22.91
C ARG A 726 7.19 32.84 23.03
N ARG A 727 8.25 32.34 23.65
CA ARG A 727 8.44 30.93 24.03
C ARG A 727 7.83 30.62 25.40
N LEU A 728 7.79 31.61 26.29
CA LEU A 728 7.13 31.54 27.60
C LEU A 728 6.13 32.70 27.77
N THR A 729 5.11 32.48 28.59
CA THR A 729 4.07 33.48 28.88
C THR A 729 4.47 34.35 30.06
N LEU A 730 4.25 35.67 29.95
CA LEU A 730 4.32 36.65 31.02
C LEU A 730 2.98 37.40 31.09
N GLU A 731 2.40 37.40 32.28
CA GLU A 731 1.15 38.09 32.58
C GLU A 731 1.26 39.59 32.27
N GLY A 732 0.22 40.17 31.66
CA GLY A 732 0.19 41.58 31.23
C GLY A 732 1.02 41.92 29.98
N PHE A 733 1.80 40.99 29.43
CA PHE A 733 2.68 41.27 28.27
C PHE A 733 2.33 40.44 27.03
N ASN A 734 2.38 39.11 27.11
CA ASN A 734 2.18 38.22 25.96
C ASN A 734 1.15 37.10 26.23
N SER A 735 0.31 37.32 27.24
CA SER A 735 -0.82 36.46 27.57
C SER A 735 -1.96 36.57 26.57
N ALA A 736 -2.80 35.54 26.54
CA ALA A 736 -3.97 35.45 25.68
C ALA A 736 -4.97 36.56 26.00
N GLU A 737 -5.14 36.88 27.28
CA GLU A 737 -5.95 38.00 27.77
C GLU A 737 -5.54 39.35 27.17
N CYS A 738 -4.24 39.67 27.21
CA CYS A 738 -3.73 40.95 26.73
C CYS A 738 -3.84 41.08 25.19
N LEU A 739 -3.65 39.98 24.47
CA LEU A 739 -3.57 39.98 23.01
C LEU A 739 -4.93 39.74 22.31
N ASP A 740 -5.91 39.20 23.02
CA ASP A 740 -7.23 38.82 22.51
C ASP A 740 -8.32 38.88 23.59
N ALA A 741 -8.88 40.07 23.82
CA ALA A 741 -9.95 40.29 24.82
C ALA A 741 -11.18 39.38 24.61
N GLY A 742 -11.43 38.90 23.39
CA GLY A 742 -12.54 37.98 23.11
C GLY A 742 -12.40 36.61 23.78
N ILE A 743 -11.18 36.22 24.17
CA ILE A 743 -10.94 34.96 24.88
C ILE A 743 -11.49 34.98 26.31
N LEU A 744 -11.56 36.16 26.93
CA LEU A 744 -12.12 36.32 28.27
C LEU A 744 -13.61 35.94 28.29
N HIS A 745 -14.35 36.38 27.27
CA HIS A 745 -15.77 36.07 27.12
C HIS A 745 -16.06 34.61 26.80
N LEU A 746 -15.07 33.87 26.32
CA LEU A 746 -15.17 32.43 26.04
C LEU A 746 -14.48 31.59 27.10
N TRP A 747 -13.83 32.17 28.11
CA TRP A 747 -13.08 31.40 29.09
C TRP A 747 -14.02 30.62 29.99
N HIS A 748 -13.74 29.34 30.18
CA HIS A 748 -14.56 28.54 31.07
C HIS A 748 -14.34 28.96 32.53
N PRO A 749 -15.41 29.24 33.31
CA PRO A 749 -15.30 29.80 34.67
C PRO A 749 -14.62 28.88 35.70
N THR A 750 -14.74 27.54 35.56
CA THR A 750 -14.24 26.59 36.57
C THR A 750 -13.35 25.46 36.03
N LYS A 751 -13.55 24.98 34.79
CA LYS A 751 -12.85 23.78 34.27
C LYS A 751 -11.39 23.97 33.89
N ASN A 752 -10.92 25.21 33.81
CA ASN A 752 -9.49 25.46 33.68
C ASN A 752 -8.75 25.31 35.03
N GLY A 753 -9.46 25.00 36.13
CA GLY A 753 -8.90 25.00 37.47
C GLY A 753 -8.36 26.39 37.81
N ASP A 754 -7.16 26.43 38.40
CA ASP A 754 -6.49 27.69 38.76
C ASP A 754 -5.87 28.42 37.55
N LEU A 755 -5.95 27.85 36.34
CA LEU A 755 -5.34 28.42 35.15
C LEU A 755 -6.13 29.65 34.67
N LYS A 756 -5.53 30.82 34.78
CA LYS A 756 -6.11 32.10 34.35
C LYS A 756 -5.76 32.43 32.90
N PRO A 757 -6.63 33.18 32.18
CA PRO A 757 -6.31 33.72 30.84
C PRO A 757 -4.96 34.45 30.77
N SER A 758 -4.62 35.16 31.86
CA SER A 758 -3.36 35.90 32.03
C SER A 758 -2.10 35.02 32.01
N GLN A 759 -2.24 33.72 32.27
CA GLN A 759 -1.13 32.76 32.38
C GLN A 759 -0.89 31.95 31.11
N VAL A 760 -1.72 32.14 30.07
CA VAL A 760 -1.69 31.34 28.85
C VAL A 760 -1.25 32.18 27.67
N SER A 761 -0.29 31.70 26.86
CA SER A 761 0.15 32.40 25.65
C SER A 761 -0.85 32.22 24.50
N ASP A 762 -0.98 33.25 23.65
CA ASP A 762 -1.77 33.23 22.40
C ASP A 762 -1.30 32.17 21.36
N ARG A 763 -0.15 31.52 21.59
CA ARG A 763 0.41 30.44 20.76
C ARG A 763 0.54 29.11 21.49
N THR A 764 -0.06 28.97 22.66
CA THR A 764 0.02 27.72 23.42
C THR A 764 -0.51 26.54 22.61
N ALA A 765 0.22 25.42 22.64
CA ALA A 765 -0.30 24.13 22.17
C ALA A 765 -1.17 23.44 23.24
N LYS A 766 -1.18 23.96 24.48
CA LYS A 766 -1.99 23.44 25.57
C LYS A 766 -3.46 23.64 25.24
N ARG A 767 -4.26 22.59 25.42
CA ARG A 767 -5.71 22.66 25.19
C ARG A 767 -6.39 23.24 26.43
N ILE A 768 -7.01 24.40 26.29
CA ILE A 768 -7.75 25.11 27.36
C ILE A 768 -9.25 24.92 27.18
N TRP A 769 -9.99 24.94 28.29
CA TRP A 769 -11.45 24.87 28.29
C TRP A 769 -12.04 26.25 28.00
N LEU A 770 -12.98 26.29 27.07
CA LEU A 770 -13.77 27.44 26.72
C LEU A 770 -15.25 27.12 26.92
N GLN A 771 -16.06 28.11 27.25
CA GLN A 771 -17.51 28.01 27.38
C GLN A 771 -18.17 29.08 26.53
N CYS A 772 -19.17 28.70 25.75
CA CYS A 772 -19.94 29.63 24.93
C CYS A 772 -20.95 30.37 25.82
N PRO A 773 -20.91 31.71 25.89
CA PRO A 773 -21.88 32.46 26.70
C PRO A 773 -23.31 32.38 26.15
N THR A 774 -23.49 32.05 24.86
CA THR A 774 -24.80 31.99 24.20
C THR A 774 -25.53 30.65 24.41
N CYS A 775 -24.83 29.52 24.32
CA CYS A 775 -25.46 28.19 24.40
C CYS A 775 -24.94 27.32 25.55
N GLY A 776 -24.00 27.84 26.36
CA GLY A 776 -23.36 27.13 27.45
C GLY A 776 -22.40 26.01 27.01
N TYR A 777 -22.18 25.79 25.71
CA TYR A 777 -21.34 24.69 25.25
C TYR A 777 -19.88 24.87 25.68
N GLU A 778 -19.33 23.82 26.27
CA GLU A 778 -17.97 23.78 26.77
C GLU A 778 -17.09 22.92 25.85
N TRP A 779 -15.96 23.45 25.39
CA TRP A 779 -15.04 22.71 24.54
C TRP A 779 -13.58 23.00 24.89
N ARG A 780 -12.68 22.12 24.44
CA ARG A 780 -11.25 22.24 24.73
C ARG A 780 -10.42 22.39 23.46
N GLU A 781 -9.74 23.52 23.28
CA GLU A 781 -8.92 23.80 22.09
C GLU A 781 -7.56 24.42 22.41
N SER A 782 -6.64 24.38 21.44
CA SER A 782 -5.31 24.99 21.53
C SER A 782 -5.32 26.33 20.81
N LEU A 783 -4.63 27.33 21.36
CA LEU A 783 -4.53 28.66 20.74
C LEU A 783 -3.50 28.73 19.59
N ARG A 784 -2.64 27.72 19.46
CA ARG A 784 -1.63 27.62 18.39
C ARG A 784 -2.29 27.43 17.01
N GLY A 785 -2.08 28.39 16.10
CA GLY A 785 -2.44 28.29 14.67
C GLY A 785 -3.83 28.80 14.29
N THR A 786 -4.69 29.17 15.25
CA THR A 786 -6.01 29.77 15.00
C THR A 786 -5.89 31.25 14.63
N ARG A 787 -6.48 31.68 13.51
CA ARG A 787 -6.62 33.11 13.15
C ARG A 787 -7.66 33.77 14.07
N LYS A 788 -7.49 35.05 14.42
CA LYS A 788 -8.37 35.79 15.37
C LYS A 788 -9.88 35.64 15.10
N GLY A 789 -10.32 35.45 13.85
CA GLY A 789 -11.73 35.26 13.48
C GLY A 789 -12.30 33.82 13.56
N SER A 790 -11.51 32.82 13.95
CA SER A 790 -11.91 31.39 13.92
C SER A 790 -12.42 30.81 15.25
N ARG A 791 -12.38 31.59 16.33
CA ARG A 791 -12.71 31.13 17.70
C ARG A 791 -14.19 31.31 18.00
N LYS A 792 -15.03 30.54 17.33
CA LYS A 792 -16.50 30.50 17.51
C LYS A 792 -16.92 29.19 18.17
N CYS A 793 -18.03 29.22 18.91
CA CYS A 793 -18.59 28.03 19.56
C CYS A 793 -18.82 26.88 18.56
N PRO A 794 -18.18 25.70 18.74
CA PRO A 794 -18.38 24.57 17.85
C PRO A 794 -19.80 24.00 17.89
N SER A 795 -20.58 24.23 18.95
CA SER A 795 -21.99 23.82 19.01
C SER A 795 -22.91 24.76 18.23
N CYS A 796 -22.73 26.08 18.33
CA CYS A 796 -23.55 27.05 17.59
C CYS A 796 -23.15 27.14 16.11
N HIS A 797 -21.89 26.89 15.77
CA HIS A 797 -21.33 27.18 14.45
C HIS A 797 -20.58 26.01 13.79
N GLY A 798 -20.48 24.84 14.44
CA GLY A 798 -19.77 23.65 13.91
C GLY A 798 -20.66 22.43 13.76
N GLY A 799 -20.57 21.72 12.64
CA GLY A 799 -21.35 20.50 12.35
C GLY A 799 -20.96 19.25 13.17
N ARG A 800 -20.25 19.40 14.30
CA ARG A 800 -19.75 18.29 15.14
C ARG A 800 -19.82 18.69 16.62
N GLY A 801 -21.00 18.61 17.24
CA GLY A 801 -21.20 18.89 18.67
C GLY A 801 -22.03 17.81 19.35
N HIS A 802 -21.56 17.32 20.51
CA HIS A 802 -22.20 16.28 21.33
C HIS A 802 -23.09 16.87 22.45
N TYR A 803 -23.38 18.17 22.41
CA TYR A 803 -24.09 18.89 23.48
C TYR A 803 -25.41 19.48 22.98
N LEU A 804 -26.50 19.17 23.68
CA LEU A 804 -27.85 19.56 23.35
C LEU A 804 -28.19 20.94 23.93
N ALA A 805 -28.51 21.89 23.06
CA ALA A 805 -29.08 23.20 23.35
C ALA A 805 -30.50 23.26 22.79
N LYS A 806 -31.49 23.10 23.69
CA LYS A 806 -32.93 23.16 23.36
C LYS A 806 -33.30 24.50 22.73
N GLY A 807 -34.10 24.46 21.66
CA GLY A 807 -34.49 25.63 20.88
C GLY A 807 -33.46 26.07 19.83
N SER A 808 -32.34 25.35 19.68
CA SER A 808 -31.26 25.75 18.77
C SER A 808 -30.73 24.59 17.93
N ASN A 809 -30.20 23.54 18.56
CA ASN A 809 -29.56 22.41 17.89
C ASN A 809 -30.23 21.06 18.20
N ASP A 810 -31.37 21.09 18.88
CA ASP A 810 -32.22 19.94 19.11
C ASP A 810 -32.93 19.50 17.82
N LEU A 811 -33.39 18.25 17.81
CA LEU A 811 -34.04 17.62 16.67
C LEU A 811 -35.33 18.34 16.29
N GLY A 812 -36.12 18.78 17.28
CA GLY A 812 -37.37 19.51 17.09
C GLY A 812 -37.15 20.81 16.31
N SER A 813 -36.15 21.59 16.71
CA SER A 813 -35.84 22.88 16.09
C SER A 813 -35.14 22.77 14.74
N LYS A 814 -34.26 21.78 14.55
CA LYS A 814 -33.48 21.63 13.29
C LYS A 814 -34.22 20.85 12.21
N ARG A 815 -34.97 19.82 12.57
CA ARG A 815 -35.68 18.91 11.64
C ARG A 815 -37.08 18.56 12.16
N PRO A 816 -38.03 19.51 12.14
CA PRO A 816 -39.39 19.28 12.62
C PRO A 816 -40.12 18.14 11.87
N ASP A 817 -39.81 17.94 10.59
CA ASP A 817 -40.32 16.88 9.74
C ASP A 817 -39.94 15.48 10.25
N VAL A 818 -38.69 15.31 10.67
CA VAL A 818 -38.17 14.06 11.25
C VAL A 818 -38.61 13.93 12.71
N ALA A 819 -38.67 15.03 13.45
CA ALA A 819 -39.07 15.05 14.87
C ALA A 819 -40.45 14.44 15.10
N ARG A 820 -41.42 14.67 14.19
CA ARG A 820 -42.77 14.08 14.25
C ARG A 820 -42.80 12.55 14.17
N GLN A 821 -41.73 11.95 13.66
CA GLN A 821 -41.61 10.50 13.53
C GLN A 821 -40.99 9.86 14.78
N LEU A 822 -40.51 10.64 15.75
CA LEU A 822 -39.99 10.10 17.00
C LEU A 822 -41.15 9.51 17.80
N ASP A 823 -41.08 8.23 18.16
CA ASP A 823 -42.15 7.56 18.90
C ASP A 823 -41.95 7.79 20.42
N PRO A 824 -42.77 8.62 21.09
CA PRO A 824 -42.54 8.95 22.49
C PRO A 824 -42.80 7.76 23.42
N GLU A 825 -43.79 6.92 23.13
CA GLU A 825 -44.17 5.79 24.00
C GLU A 825 -43.07 4.72 24.03
N LEU A 826 -42.57 4.32 22.86
CA LEU A 826 -41.52 3.32 22.75
C LEU A 826 -40.14 3.83 23.19
N ASN A 827 -39.95 5.15 23.25
CA ASN A 827 -38.73 5.76 23.78
C ASN A 827 -38.88 6.24 25.23
N GLY A 828 -39.92 5.82 25.97
CA GLY A 828 -40.06 6.11 27.39
C GLY A 828 -40.30 7.59 27.70
N GLY A 829 -41.09 8.28 26.88
CA GLY A 829 -41.45 9.69 27.03
C GLY A 829 -40.41 10.67 26.47
N LEU A 830 -39.38 10.20 25.77
CA LEU A 830 -38.34 11.03 25.17
C LEU A 830 -38.90 11.93 24.07
N ARG A 831 -38.70 13.25 24.19
CA ARG A 831 -39.18 14.23 23.20
C ARG A 831 -38.07 14.66 22.25
N ALA A 832 -38.46 15.25 21.11
CA ALA A 832 -37.49 15.68 20.09
C ALA A 832 -36.58 16.81 20.57
N GLU A 833 -37.06 17.66 21.48
CA GLU A 833 -36.27 18.74 22.08
C GLU A 833 -35.22 18.18 23.06
N ASP A 834 -35.40 16.94 23.53
CA ASP A 834 -34.48 16.22 24.42
C ASP A 834 -33.37 15.48 23.63
N LEU A 835 -33.34 15.64 22.29
CA LEU A 835 -32.38 14.98 21.41
C LEU A 835 -31.63 15.98 20.54
N HIS A 836 -30.31 15.87 20.48
CA HIS A 836 -29.51 16.66 19.53
C HIS A 836 -29.76 16.18 18.10
N ALA A 837 -29.89 17.11 17.13
CA ALA A 837 -30.22 16.77 15.74
C ALA A 837 -29.17 15.85 15.08
N HIS A 838 -27.94 15.82 15.59
CA HIS A 838 -26.88 14.91 15.16
C HIS A 838 -26.48 13.88 16.23
N ALA A 839 -27.36 13.58 17.19
CA ALA A 839 -27.09 12.59 18.22
C ALA A 839 -26.85 11.18 17.62
N GLY A 840 -25.85 10.48 18.15
CA GLY A 840 -25.64 9.06 17.85
C GLY A 840 -26.65 8.12 18.52
N ALA A 841 -27.60 8.66 19.28
CA ALA A 841 -28.60 7.93 20.06
C ALA A 841 -29.50 7.10 19.13
N MET A 842 -29.69 5.84 19.50
CA MET A 842 -30.49 4.87 18.76
C MET A 842 -31.91 4.84 19.34
N VAL A 843 -32.86 5.46 18.64
CA VAL A 843 -34.24 5.66 19.11
C VAL A 843 -35.24 4.97 18.19
N TRP A 844 -36.45 4.73 18.71
CA TRP A 844 -37.59 4.23 17.96
C TRP A 844 -38.28 5.35 17.18
N TRP A 845 -38.65 5.05 15.96
CA TRP A 845 -39.34 5.95 15.05
C TRP A 845 -40.61 5.26 14.57
N ARG A 846 -41.66 6.04 14.33
CA ARG A 846 -42.90 5.61 13.69
C ARG A 846 -43.16 6.46 12.46
N GLY A 847 -43.24 5.82 11.31
CA GLY A 847 -43.57 6.49 10.06
C GLY A 847 -45.07 6.72 9.94
N SER A 848 -45.47 7.62 9.05
CA SER A 848 -46.89 7.84 8.72
C SER A 848 -47.59 6.57 8.18
N CYS A 849 -46.83 5.65 7.59
CA CYS A 849 -47.30 4.32 7.19
C CYS A 849 -47.53 3.34 8.37
N GLY A 850 -47.41 3.78 9.61
CA GLY A 850 -47.60 2.95 10.82
C GLY A 850 -46.39 2.08 11.21
N HIS A 851 -45.48 1.79 10.28
CA HIS A 851 -44.27 1.02 10.58
C HIS A 851 -43.38 1.67 11.64
N VAL A 852 -42.88 0.83 12.55
CA VAL A 852 -41.97 1.21 13.63
C VAL A 852 -40.57 0.66 13.37
N TRP A 853 -39.54 1.48 13.50
CA TRP A 853 -38.14 1.04 13.36
C TRP A 853 -37.20 1.75 14.32
N ARG A 854 -36.05 1.13 14.56
CA ARG A 854 -34.98 1.70 15.39
C ARG A 854 -33.81 2.19 14.52
N GLU A 855 -33.43 3.47 14.65
CA GLU A 855 -32.31 4.09 13.90
C GLU A 855 -31.68 5.24 14.70
N LYS A 856 -30.43 5.58 14.39
CA LYS A 856 -29.74 6.71 15.00
C LYS A 856 -30.37 8.04 14.58
N VAL A 857 -30.54 8.96 15.54
CA VAL A 857 -31.03 10.32 15.29
C VAL A 857 -30.23 11.04 14.21
N SER A 858 -28.90 10.97 14.27
CA SER A 858 -28.01 11.56 13.27
C SER A 858 -28.23 11.02 11.86
N MET A 859 -28.39 9.69 11.71
CA MET A 859 -28.63 9.07 10.40
C MET A 859 -29.99 9.43 9.83
N ARG A 860 -31.00 9.67 10.69
CA ARG A 860 -32.34 10.09 10.25
C ARG A 860 -32.36 11.57 9.87
N SER A 861 -31.82 12.43 10.73
CA SER A 861 -31.77 13.88 10.59
C SER A 861 -30.86 14.38 9.46
N MET A 862 -29.89 13.58 9.00
CA MET A 862 -29.05 13.92 7.84
C MET A 862 -29.69 13.54 6.49
N ARG A 863 -30.79 12.79 6.45
CA ARG A 863 -31.44 12.41 5.19
C ARG A 863 -32.23 13.57 4.60
N ILE A 864 -32.24 13.63 3.27
CA ILE A 864 -33.03 14.61 2.52
C ILE A 864 -34.53 14.32 2.67
N ASP A 865 -34.91 13.04 2.69
CA ASP A 865 -36.30 12.59 2.84
C ASP A 865 -36.60 12.02 4.24
N ASP A 866 -37.86 12.07 4.62
CA ASP A 866 -38.41 11.51 5.86
C ASP A 866 -39.09 10.14 5.61
N SER A 867 -38.78 9.46 4.51
CA SER A 867 -39.52 8.25 4.11
C SER A 867 -39.20 7.04 4.99
N CYS A 868 -40.22 6.19 5.24
CA CYS A 868 -40.07 4.93 5.98
C CYS A 868 -39.02 4.01 5.33
N PRO A 869 -38.07 3.44 6.10
CA PRO A 869 -37.01 2.60 5.57
C PRO A 869 -37.51 1.25 5.03
N TYR A 870 -38.63 0.72 5.50
CA TYR A 870 -39.20 -0.53 4.98
C TYR A 870 -39.95 -0.29 3.67
N CYS A 871 -40.76 0.76 3.58
CA CYS A 871 -41.50 1.11 2.35
C CYS A 871 -40.57 1.48 1.19
N LYS A 872 -39.43 2.13 1.47
CA LYS A 872 -38.37 2.39 0.46
C LYS A 872 -37.41 1.21 0.27
N ASN A 873 -37.72 0.04 0.86
CA ASN A 873 -36.95 -1.20 0.80
C ASN A 873 -35.46 -1.06 1.20
N ARG A 874 -35.17 -0.12 2.10
CA ARG A 874 -33.82 0.15 2.66
C ARG A 874 -33.49 -0.76 3.84
N LYS A 875 -34.51 -1.25 4.56
CA LYS A 875 -34.41 -2.28 5.62
C LYS A 875 -35.39 -3.42 5.34
N LEU A 876 -35.05 -4.61 5.82
CA LEU A 876 -35.91 -5.80 5.77
C LEU A 876 -36.96 -5.73 6.88
N LEU A 877 -38.22 -5.98 6.52
CA LEU A 877 -39.33 -6.28 7.41
C LEU A 877 -39.95 -7.59 6.91
N ARG A 878 -39.83 -8.65 7.72
CA ARG A 878 -40.39 -9.96 7.39
C ARG A 878 -41.92 -9.88 7.36
N GLY A 879 -42.55 -10.58 6.42
CA GLY A 879 -43.98 -10.50 6.14
C GLY A 879 -44.40 -9.25 5.35
N PHE A 880 -43.45 -8.47 4.82
CA PHE A 880 -43.78 -7.24 4.07
C PHE A 880 -42.92 -7.04 2.83
N ASN A 881 -41.59 -6.99 2.98
CA ASN A 881 -40.68 -6.70 1.85
C ASN A 881 -39.55 -7.73 1.69
N ASP A 882 -39.65 -8.85 2.40
CA ASP A 882 -38.84 -10.03 2.17
C ASP A 882 -39.22 -10.75 0.87
N LEU A 883 -38.32 -11.63 0.40
CA LEU A 883 -38.46 -12.29 -0.88
C LEU A 883 -39.66 -13.25 -0.91
N VAL A 884 -39.89 -14.04 0.15
CA VAL A 884 -41.00 -15.02 0.13
C VAL A 884 -42.37 -14.34 0.14
N THR A 885 -42.49 -13.20 0.82
CA THR A 885 -43.75 -12.46 0.85
C THR A 885 -44.07 -11.81 -0.50
N VAL A 886 -43.08 -11.20 -1.15
CA VAL A 886 -43.30 -10.45 -2.41
C VAL A 886 -43.26 -11.38 -3.64
N HIS A 887 -42.40 -12.40 -3.62
CA HIS A 887 -42.15 -13.34 -4.72
C HIS A 887 -42.11 -14.80 -4.22
N PRO A 888 -43.25 -15.37 -3.81
CA PRO A 888 -43.32 -16.76 -3.33
C PRO A 888 -42.85 -17.77 -4.38
N GLU A 889 -43.05 -17.49 -5.67
CA GLU A 889 -42.60 -18.31 -6.79
C GLU A 889 -41.07 -18.43 -6.86
N LEU A 890 -40.35 -17.35 -6.50
CA LEU A 890 -38.89 -17.37 -6.47
C LEU A 890 -38.37 -18.06 -5.21
N ALA A 891 -39.08 -17.93 -4.10
CA ALA A 891 -38.73 -18.65 -2.87
C ALA A 891 -38.81 -20.18 -3.05
N ALA A 892 -39.66 -20.68 -3.96
CA ALA A 892 -39.72 -22.10 -4.31
C ALA A 892 -38.46 -22.61 -5.04
N GLU A 893 -37.76 -21.73 -5.78
CA GLU A 893 -36.49 -22.04 -6.44
C GLU A 893 -35.28 -21.81 -5.52
N TRP A 894 -35.48 -21.53 -4.23
CA TRP A 894 -34.38 -21.29 -3.30
C TRP A 894 -33.64 -22.57 -2.95
N ASP A 895 -32.31 -22.57 -3.06
CA ASP A 895 -31.50 -23.69 -2.62
C ASP A 895 -31.23 -23.61 -1.11
N PHE A 896 -32.00 -24.35 -0.32
CA PHE A 896 -31.89 -24.34 1.14
C PHE A 896 -30.57 -24.97 1.65
N GLY A 897 -29.97 -25.90 0.89
CA GLY A 897 -28.73 -26.56 1.28
C GLY A 897 -27.52 -25.65 1.07
N ARG A 898 -27.38 -25.09 -0.14
CA ARG A 898 -26.23 -24.25 -0.50
C ARG A 898 -26.28 -22.85 0.10
N ASN A 899 -27.45 -22.33 0.44
CA ASN A 899 -27.57 -21.04 1.13
C ASN A 899 -27.37 -21.14 2.66
N GLY A 900 -27.12 -22.34 3.19
CA GLY A 900 -26.89 -22.56 4.62
C GLY A 900 -28.06 -22.07 5.47
N ASP A 901 -27.81 -21.24 6.48
CA ASP A 901 -28.86 -20.69 7.36
C ASP A 901 -29.67 -19.54 6.74
N LEU A 902 -29.28 -19.06 5.55
CA LEU A 902 -29.99 -17.97 4.90
C LEU A 902 -31.29 -18.46 4.26
N ARG A 903 -32.42 -17.98 4.78
CA ARG A 903 -33.78 -18.28 4.29
C ARG A 903 -34.32 -17.14 3.42
N PRO A 904 -35.24 -17.41 2.47
CA PRO A 904 -35.86 -16.39 1.62
C PRO A 904 -36.51 -15.22 2.39
N ASP A 905 -37.14 -15.51 3.52
CA ASP A 905 -37.78 -14.52 4.41
C ASP A 905 -36.76 -13.64 5.15
N GLY A 906 -35.49 -14.05 5.18
CA GLY A 906 -34.36 -13.29 5.71
C GLY A 906 -33.71 -12.32 4.71
N VAL A 907 -34.26 -12.18 3.50
CA VAL A 907 -33.66 -11.38 2.43
C VAL A 907 -34.71 -10.50 1.76
N ARG A 908 -34.38 -9.23 1.50
CA ARG A 908 -35.24 -8.31 0.73
C ARG A 908 -35.34 -8.78 -0.72
N PHE A 909 -36.51 -8.65 -1.34
CA PHE A 909 -36.69 -9.09 -2.72
C PHE A 909 -35.75 -8.38 -3.73
N ASN A 910 -35.36 -7.14 -3.45
CA ASN A 910 -34.43 -6.35 -4.28
C ASN A 910 -32.96 -6.42 -3.81
N SER A 911 -32.62 -7.41 -3.00
CA SER A 911 -31.26 -7.61 -2.52
C SER A 911 -30.30 -7.89 -3.68
N ILE A 912 -29.12 -7.27 -3.64
CA ILE A 912 -28.01 -7.55 -4.58
C ILE A 912 -27.11 -8.70 -4.11
N LYS A 913 -27.39 -9.28 -2.93
CA LYS A 913 -26.63 -10.42 -2.39
C LYS A 913 -26.80 -11.63 -3.31
N GLN A 914 -25.71 -12.23 -3.75
CA GLN A 914 -25.73 -13.47 -4.52
C GLN A 914 -26.21 -14.62 -3.63
N VAL A 915 -27.19 -15.38 -4.12
CA VAL A 915 -27.76 -16.56 -3.45
C VAL A 915 -27.89 -17.69 -4.45
N TRP A 916 -27.90 -18.92 -3.95
CA TRP A 916 -28.10 -20.11 -4.75
C TRP A 916 -29.57 -20.35 -5.06
N TRP A 917 -29.84 -20.69 -6.31
CA TRP A 917 -31.14 -21.07 -6.83
C TRP A 917 -31.04 -22.48 -7.39
N ARG A 918 -32.13 -23.23 -7.28
CA ARG A 918 -32.33 -24.52 -7.92
C ARG A 918 -33.64 -24.45 -8.69
N GLY A 919 -33.53 -24.32 -10.01
CA GLY A 919 -34.70 -24.21 -10.88
C GLY A 919 -35.35 -25.57 -11.11
N GLY A 920 -36.61 -25.58 -11.56
CA GLY A 920 -37.34 -26.81 -11.91
C GLY A 920 -36.65 -27.68 -12.98
N CYS A 921 -35.73 -27.11 -13.76
CA CYS A 921 -34.84 -27.83 -14.68
C CYS A 921 -33.75 -28.69 -14.00
N GLY A 922 -33.65 -28.67 -12.66
CA GLY A 922 -32.65 -29.41 -11.90
C GLY A 922 -31.28 -28.72 -11.78
N HIS A 923 -31.03 -27.66 -12.55
CA HIS A 923 -29.77 -26.91 -12.47
C HIS A 923 -29.70 -26.00 -11.24
N GLU A 924 -28.50 -25.90 -10.66
CA GLU A 924 -28.17 -25.04 -9.54
C GLU A 924 -27.29 -23.86 -10.00
N TRP A 925 -27.64 -22.63 -9.63
CA TRP A 925 -26.87 -21.44 -10.02
C TRP A 925 -26.88 -20.34 -8.95
N GLN A 926 -25.91 -19.42 -9.00
CA GLN A 926 -25.91 -18.22 -8.18
C GLN A 926 -26.44 -17.00 -8.94
N MET A 927 -27.33 -16.25 -8.32
CA MET A 927 -27.81 -14.96 -8.81
C MET A 927 -28.36 -14.12 -7.64
N SER A 928 -28.45 -12.80 -7.77
CA SER A 928 -29.10 -11.99 -6.74
C SER A 928 -30.63 -11.99 -6.87
N PRO A 929 -31.40 -11.92 -5.76
CA PRO A 929 -32.86 -11.80 -5.79
C PRO A 929 -33.35 -10.63 -6.66
N ARG A 930 -32.63 -9.49 -6.65
CA ARG A 930 -32.93 -8.36 -7.53
C ARG A 930 -32.88 -8.71 -9.01
N GLN A 931 -31.88 -9.47 -9.43
CA GLN A 931 -31.74 -9.91 -10.82
C GLN A 931 -32.75 -10.99 -11.15
N ARG A 932 -33.05 -11.91 -10.22
CA ARG A 932 -34.04 -12.97 -10.40
C ARG A 932 -35.48 -12.44 -10.50
N ALA A 933 -35.79 -11.38 -9.76
CA ALA A 933 -37.09 -10.71 -9.75
C ALA A 933 -37.30 -9.76 -10.95
N ALA A 934 -36.23 -9.37 -11.65
CA ALA A 934 -36.37 -8.67 -12.93
C ALA A 934 -36.82 -9.67 -14.00
N GLU A 935 -37.93 -9.37 -14.68
CA GLU A 935 -38.56 -10.27 -15.66
C GLU A 935 -37.54 -10.86 -16.67
N GLY A 936 -37.51 -12.19 -16.79
CA GLY A 936 -36.80 -12.90 -17.86
C GLY A 936 -35.44 -13.55 -17.54
N LEU A 937 -34.86 -13.34 -16.36
CA LEU A 937 -33.59 -13.98 -15.97
C LEU A 937 -33.86 -15.25 -15.14
N GLY A 938 -34.10 -16.37 -15.83
CA GLY A 938 -34.24 -17.71 -15.23
C GLY A 938 -32.91 -18.45 -15.09
N CYS A 939 -32.94 -19.78 -15.21
CA CYS A 939 -31.72 -20.60 -15.19
C CYS A 939 -30.73 -20.16 -16.28
N PRO A 940 -29.48 -19.79 -15.94
CA PRO A 940 -28.49 -19.27 -16.88
C PRO A 940 -27.99 -20.32 -17.87
N TYR A 941 -28.12 -21.60 -17.55
CA TYR A 941 -27.77 -22.70 -18.45
C TYR A 941 -28.88 -22.93 -19.48
N CYS A 942 -30.14 -23.02 -19.06
CA CYS A 942 -31.26 -23.19 -19.99
C CYS A 942 -31.45 -22.01 -20.95
N SER A 943 -31.16 -20.79 -20.48
CA SER A 943 -31.21 -19.57 -21.31
C SER A 943 -29.97 -19.39 -22.20
N GLY A 944 -28.95 -20.25 -22.08
CA GLY A 944 -27.73 -20.16 -22.87
C GLY A 944 -26.80 -19.01 -22.50
N HIS A 945 -26.98 -18.39 -21.32
CA HIS A 945 -26.07 -17.35 -20.81
C HIS A 945 -24.81 -17.93 -20.16
N ARG A 946 -24.83 -19.20 -19.74
CA ARG A 946 -23.68 -19.92 -19.16
C ARG A 946 -23.55 -21.30 -19.79
N VAL A 947 -22.32 -21.73 -20.06
CA VAL A 947 -22.05 -23.05 -20.62
C VAL A 947 -22.12 -24.12 -19.52
N LEU A 948 -22.74 -25.25 -19.85
CA LEU A 948 -22.78 -26.48 -19.10
C LEU A 948 -22.40 -27.60 -20.07
N ALA A 949 -21.18 -28.13 -19.90
CA ALA A 949 -20.65 -29.20 -20.73
C ALA A 949 -21.55 -30.45 -20.62
N GLY A 950 -21.81 -31.08 -21.76
CA GLY A 950 -22.75 -32.20 -21.89
C GLY A 950 -24.21 -31.78 -22.07
N PHE A 951 -24.54 -30.48 -22.00
CA PHE A 951 -25.91 -29.97 -22.09
C PHE A 951 -26.08 -28.94 -23.20
N ASN A 952 -25.62 -27.71 -23.00
CA ASN A 952 -25.86 -26.59 -23.90
C ASN A 952 -24.59 -26.09 -24.62
N ASP A 953 -23.48 -26.79 -24.43
CA ASP A 953 -22.24 -26.52 -25.14
C ASP A 953 -22.31 -26.93 -26.61
N LEU A 954 -21.43 -26.34 -27.42
CA LEU A 954 -21.39 -26.53 -28.86
C LEU A 954 -20.96 -27.95 -29.25
N ALA A 955 -20.09 -28.60 -28.47
CA ALA A 955 -19.66 -29.97 -28.75
C ALA A 955 -20.83 -30.96 -28.64
N SER A 956 -21.67 -30.77 -27.61
CA SER A 956 -22.82 -31.64 -27.35
C SER A 956 -24.00 -31.33 -28.26
N GLN A 957 -24.29 -30.05 -28.54
CA GLN A 957 -25.44 -29.66 -29.36
C GLN A 957 -25.18 -29.76 -30.87
N HIS A 958 -23.92 -29.60 -31.31
CA HIS A 958 -23.53 -29.58 -32.73
C HIS A 958 -22.22 -30.34 -32.98
N PRO A 959 -22.17 -31.66 -32.70
CA PRO A 959 -20.96 -32.46 -32.87
C PRO A 959 -20.45 -32.50 -34.32
N GLU A 960 -21.33 -32.33 -35.31
CA GLU A 960 -20.98 -32.26 -36.74
C GLU A 960 -20.05 -31.09 -37.06
N LEU A 961 -20.10 -30.02 -36.27
CA LEU A 961 -19.28 -28.82 -36.46
C LEU A 961 -17.86 -28.97 -35.91
N LEU A 962 -17.59 -30.01 -35.10
CA LEU A 962 -16.25 -30.30 -34.57
C LEU A 962 -15.25 -30.63 -35.67
N ALA A 963 -15.72 -31.25 -36.76
CA ALA A 963 -14.91 -31.52 -37.95
C ALA A 963 -14.41 -30.24 -38.63
N GLU A 964 -15.14 -29.13 -38.46
CA GLU A 964 -14.75 -27.82 -38.96
C GLU A 964 -14.08 -26.94 -37.89
N TRP A 965 -13.90 -27.42 -36.66
CA TRP A 965 -13.27 -26.61 -35.62
C TRP A 965 -11.76 -26.49 -35.83
N ASP A 966 -11.22 -25.26 -35.82
CA ASP A 966 -9.77 -25.07 -35.92
C ASP A 966 -9.11 -25.17 -34.54
N TRP A 967 -8.58 -26.35 -34.20
CA TRP A 967 -7.94 -26.64 -32.91
C TRP A 967 -6.68 -25.81 -32.63
N GLY A 968 -5.99 -25.35 -33.68
CA GLY A 968 -4.78 -24.55 -33.53
C GLY A 968 -5.08 -23.07 -33.35
N LEU A 969 -5.92 -22.50 -34.23
CA LEU A 969 -6.24 -21.07 -34.21
C LEU A 969 -7.17 -20.65 -33.08
N ASN A 970 -7.93 -21.58 -32.49
CA ASN A 970 -8.74 -21.31 -31.30
C ASN A 970 -7.95 -21.42 -29.98
N GLY A 971 -6.68 -21.81 -30.00
CA GLY A 971 -5.82 -21.89 -28.82
C GLY A 971 -6.39 -22.82 -27.75
N ASP A 972 -6.59 -22.33 -26.53
CA ASP A 972 -7.16 -23.10 -25.42
C ASP A 972 -8.70 -23.17 -25.43
N LEU A 973 -9.37 -22.43 -26.31
CA LEU A 973 -10.83 -22.50 -26.42
C LEU A 973 -11.23 -23.86 -27.02
N ARG A 974 -12.08 -24.58 -26.29
CA ARG A 974 -12.62 -25.88 -26.70
C ARG A 974 -14.12 -25.76 -27.01
N PRO A 975 -14.67 -26.60 -27.90
CA PRO A 975 -16.09 -26.57 -28.27
C PRO A 975 -17.06 -26.82 -27.09
N ASP A 976 -16.65 -27.55 -26.07
CA ASP A 976 -17.40 -27.77 -24.83
C ASP A 976 -17.41 -26.55 -23.88
N GLY A 977 -16.56 -25.56 -24.15
CA GLY A 977 -16.45 -24.30 -23.40
C GLY A 977 -17.26 -23.14 -23.97
N ILE A 978 -18.09 -23.36 -24.99
CA ILE A 978 -18.90 -22.32 -25.64
C ILE A 978 -20.30 -22.85 -25.96
N VAL A 979 -21.33 -22.03 -25.71
CA VAL A 979 -22.71 -22.37 -26.10
C VAL A 979 -22.96 -22.11 -27.59
N SER A 980 -23.85 -22.88 -28.21
CA SER A 980 -24.24 -22.72 -29.61
C SER A 980 -24.79 -21.32 -29.93
N GLY A 981 -25.45 -20.68 -28.95
CA GLY A 981 -25.98 -19.31 -29.03
C GLY A 981 -24.95 -18.18 -28.86
N SER A 982 -23.66 -18.49 -28.74
CA SER A 982 -22.65 -17.49 -28.42
C SER A 982 -22.31 -16.58 -29.60
N ALA A 983 -22.34 -15.26 -29.38
CA ALA A 983 -21.83 -14.27 -30.33
C ALA A 983 -20.30 -14.27 -30.47
N ARG A 984 -19.57 -15.07 -29.66
CA ARG A 984 -18.11 -15.17 -29.72
C ARG A 984 -17.65 -15.74 -31.06
N ARG A 985 -16.78 -15.00 -31.75
CA ARG A 985 -16.18 -15.37 -33.03
C ARG A 985 -15.08 -16.41 -32.83
N VAL A 986 -15.24 -17.58 -33.44
CA VAL A 986 -14.28 -18.70 -33.37
C VAL A 986 -13.78 -19.04 -34.76
N TRP A 987 -12.61 -19.66 -34.83
CA TRP A 987 -11.99 -20.09 -36.06
C TRP A 987 -12.53 -21.46 -36.49
N TRP A 988 -12.84 -21.55 -37.78
CA TRP A 988 -13.30 -22.75 -38.45
C TRP A 988 -12.39 -23.06 -39.62
N ARG A 989 -12.28 -24.33 -39.98
CA ARG A 989 -11.51 -24.82 -41.12
C ARG A 989 -12.34 -25.83 -41.90
N CYS A 990 -12.52 -25.60 -43.19
CA CYS A 990 -13.36 -26.47 -44.02
C CYS A 990 -12.52 -27.61 -44.61
N GLY A 991 -13.18 -28.58 -45.23
CA GLY A 991 -12.51 -29.70 -45.91
C GLY A 991 -11.53 -29.29 -47.03
N HIS A 992 -11.63 -28.06 -47.56
CA HIS A 992 -10.65 -27.51 -48.52
C HIS A 992 -9.46 -26.80 -47.84
N GLY A 993 -9.36 -26.84 -46.50
CA GLY A 993 -8.27 -26.25 -45.73
C GLY A 993 -8.38 -24.74 -45.48
N HIS A 994 -9.43 -24.07 -45.95
CA HIS A 994 -9.60 -22.64 -45.73
C HIS A 994 -10.01 -22.35 -44.28
N ALA A 995 -9.25 -21.50 -43.60
CA ALA A 995 -9.58 -21.00 -42.27
C ALA A 995 -10.41 -19.70 -42.34
N TRP A 996 -11.50 -19.61 -41.58
CA TRP A 996 -12.30 -18.38 -41.44
C TRP A 996 -12.84 -18.21 -40.03
N GLN A 997 -13.30 -16.99 -39.70
CA GLN A 997 -13.78 -16.66 -38.37
C GLN A 997 -15.20 -16.11 -38.38
N ILE A 998 -16.12 -16.82 -37.71
CA ILE A 998 -17.52 -16.42 -37.53
C ILE A 998 -17.99 -16.86 -36.12
N SER A 999 -19.04 -16.25 -35.59
CA SER A 999 -19.58 -16.62 -34.27
C SER A 999 -20.22 -18.00 -34.27
N ALA A 1000 -20.17 -18.69 -33.13
CA ALA A 1000 -20.88 -19.97 -32.94
C ALA A 1000 -22.38 -19.81 -33.24
N TYR A 1001 -23.00 -18.73 -32.76
CA TYR A 1001 -24.40 -18.37 -33.06
C TYR A 1001 -24.69 -18.27 -34.56
N ASN A 1002 -23.87 -17.55 -35.32
CA ASN A 1002 -24.10 -17.41 -36.77
C ASN A 1002 -23.76 -18.71 -37.52
N ARG A 1003 -22.88 -19.56 -36.96
CA ARG A 1003 -22.56 -20.87 -37.53
C ARG A 1003 -23.71 -21.87 -37.35
N THR A 1004 -24.47 -21.76 -36.25
CA THR A 1004 -25.55 -22.68 -35.85
C THR A 1004 -26.95 -22.18 -36.28
N GLY A 1005 -27.20 -20.87 -36.28
CA GLY A 1005 -28.56 -20.28 -36.31
C GLY A 1005 -29.03 -19.53 -37.57
N GLY A 1006 -28.38 -19.62 -38.75
CA GLY A 1006 -28.76 -18.79 -39.92
C GLY A 1006 -28.39 -19.31 -41.31
N ALA A 1007 -28.73 -18.57 -42.38
CA ALA A 1007 -28.62 -19.01 -43.78
C ALA A 1007 -27.19 -18.95 -44.39
N ASP A 1008 -26.19 -18.44 -43.67
CA ASP A 1008 -24.83 -18.19 -44.19
C ASP A 1008 -23.78 -19.19 -43.62
N ARG A 1009 -24.02 -20.49 -43.85
CA ARG A 1009 -23.56 -21.64 -43.02
C ARG A 1009 -22.18 -22.23 -43.29
N GLY A 1010 -21.18 -21.47 -43.69
CA GLY A 1010 -19.86 -22.11 -43.88
C GLY A 1010 -18.77 -21.24 -44.45
N CYS A 1011 -17.72 -21.90 -44.92
CA CYS A 1011 -16.53 -21.24 -45.44
C CYS A 1011 -16.89 -20.15 -46.48
N PRO A 1012 -16.58 -18.86 -46.21
CA PRO A 1012 -16.94 -17.76 -47.08
C PRO A 1012 -16.17 -17.79 -48.41
N TYR A 1013 -15.07 -18.53 -48.48
CA TYR A 1013 -14.30 -18.75 -49.69
C TYR A 1013 -14.95 -19.82 -50.57
N CYS A 1014 -15.36 -20.97 -49.99
CA CYS A 1014 -16.08 -22.01 -50.74
C CYS A 1014 -17.46 -21.54 -51.22
N GLY A 1015 -18.12 -20.67 -50.45
CA GLY A 1015 -19.45 -20.14 -50.77
C GLY A 1015 -19.46 -18.90 -51.67
N ASP A 1016 -18.33 -18.50 -52.27
CA ASP A 1016 -18.22 -17.31 -53.12
C ASP A 1016 -18.80 -16.04 -52.47
N ARG A 1017 -18.46 -15.83 -51.19
CA ARG A 1017 -18.77 -14.61 -50.43
C ARG A 1017 -17.55 -13.74 -50.21
N LYS A 1018 -16.35 -14.35 -50.16
CA LYS A 1018 -15.07 -13.67 -50.00
C LYS A 1018 -14.07 -14.19 -51.02
N VAL A 1019 -13.26 -13.28 -51.57
CA VAL A 1019 -12.23 -13.60 -52.57
C VAL A 1019 -11.02 -14.28 -51.93
N LEU A 1020 -10.55 -15.35 -52.56
CA LEU A 1020 -9.31 -16.06 -52.30
C LEU A 1020 -8.57 -16.23 -53.64
N LYS A 1021 -7.41 -15.59 -53.74
CA LYS A 1021 -6.57 -15.58 -54.95
C LYS A 1021 -6.09 -17.00 -55.25
N GLY A 1022 -6.21 -17.41 -56.51
CA GLY A 1022 -5.87 -18.75 -56.98
C GLY A 1022 -6.96 -19.81 -56.71
N TYR A 1023 -8.08 -19.45 -56.08
CA TYR A 1023 -9.18 -20.37 -55.79
C TYR A 1023 -10.48 -19.92 -56.46
N ASN A 1024 -11.10 -18.84 -55.97
CA ASN A 1024 -12.40 -18.37 -56.44
C ASN A 1024 -12.38 -16.96 -57.06
N ASP A 1025 -11.20 -16.38 -57.22
CA ASP A 1025 -11.08 -15.09 -57.88
C ASP A 1025 -11.45 -15.18 -59.37
N LEU A 1026 -11.82 -14.03 -59.94
CA LEU A 1026 -12.35 -13.94 -61.29
C LEU A 1026 -11.31 -14.31 -62.35
N ARG A 1027 -10.02 -14.06 -62.10
CA ARG A 1027 -8.96 -14.47 -63.05
C ARG A 1027 -8.86 -15.98 -63.14
N THR A 1028 -8.91 -16.64 -61.99
CA THR A 1028 -8.80 -18.09 -61.89
C THR A 1028 -10.03 -18.79 -62.47
N THR A 1029 -11.23 -18.32 -62.12
CA THR A 1029 -12.49 -19.00 -62.50
C THR A 1029 -13.02 -18.60 -63.88
N HIS A 1030 -12.77 -17.37 -64.33
CA HIS A 1030 -13.33 -16.81 -65.57
C HIS A 1030 -12.26 -16.06 -66.39
N PRO A 1031 -11.21 -16.74 -66.87
CA PRO A 1031 -10.06 -16.11 -67.52
C PRO A 1031 -10.44 -15.30 -68.78
N LYS A 1032 -11.46 -15.74 -69.54
CA LYS A 1032 -11.95 -15.03 -70.73
C LYS A 1032 -12.55 -13.66 -70.38
N ILE A 1033 -13.36 -13.60 -69.33
CA ILE A 1033 -13.96 -12.35 -68.84
C ILE A 1033 -12.87 -11.46 -68.21
N ALA A 1034 -11.94 -12.05 -67.46
CA ALA A 1034 -10.83 -11.34 -66.85
C ALA A 1034 -9.90 -10.66 -67.88
N ARG A 1035 -9.79 -11.19 -69.10
CA ARG A 1035 -9.02 -10.59 -70.21
C ARG A 1035 -9.62 -9.26 -70.68
N GLU A 1036 -10.93 -9.11 -70.58
CA GLU A 1036 -11.63 -7.86 -70.93
C GLU A 1036 -11.61 -6.83 -69.80
N TRP A 1037 -10.81 -7.04 -68.74
CA TRP A 1037 -10.72 -6.09 -67.63
C TRP A 1037 -9.93 -4.84 -68.03
N ASN A 1038 -10.53 -3.66 -67.91
CA ASN A 1038 -9.85 -2.42 -68.25
C ASN A 1038 -8.91 -1.99 -67.11
N LYS A 1039 -7.60 -2.26 -67.26
CA LYS A 1039 -6.58 -1.93 -66.25
C LYS A 1039 -6.45 -0.42 -66.00
N GLU A 1040 -6.54 0.39 -67.05
CA GLU A 1040 -6.35 1.84 -66.95
C GLU A 1040 -7.49 2.51 -66.18
N ARG A 1041 -8.73 2.06 -66.39
CA ARG A 1041 -9.92 2.67 -65.76
C ARG A 1041 -10.31 2.09 -64.41
N ASN A 1042 -9.85 0.88 -64.06
CA ASN A 1042 -10.11 0.28 -62.76
C ASN A 1042 -9.02 0.57 -61.71
N GLY A 1043 -7.97 1.30 -62.08
CA GLY A 1043 -6.86 1.62 -61.19
C GLY A 1043 -6.20 0.35 -60.63
N ASP A 1044 -6.09 0.28 -59.31
CA ASP A 1044 -5.44 -0.85 -58.61
C ASP A 1044 -6.29 -2.12 -58.51
N LEU A 1045 -7.59 -2.06 -58.86
CA LEU A 1045 -8.46 -3.23 -58.79
C LEU A 1045 -8.13 -4.22 -59.90
N LYS A 1046 -7.69 -5.43 -59.52
CA LYS A 1046 -7.36 -6.51 -60.45
C LYS A 1046 -8.49 -7.55 -60.48
N PRO A 1047 -8.58 -8.36 -61.56
CA PRO A 1047 -9.49 -9.50 -61.59
C PRO A 1047 -9.29 -10.49 -60.41
N THR A 1048 -8.09 -10.53 -59.81
CA THR A 1048 -7.83 -11.33 -58.60
C THR A 1048 -8.48 -10.84 -57.32
N ASP A 1049 -8.99 -9.62 -57.31
CA ASP A 1049 -9.54 -8.98 -56.11
C ASP A 1049 -11.08 -9.03 -56.10
N ALA A 1050 -11.67 -9.78 -57.04
CA ALA A 1050 -13.11 -9.95 -57.17
C ALA A 1050 -13.46 -11.41 -57.47
N ILE A 1051 -14.67 -11.80 -57.08
CA ILE A 1051 -15.28 -13.10 -57.37
C ILE A 1051 -16.40 -12.94 -58.40
N ALA A 1052 -16.77 -14.05 -59.04
CA ALA A 1052 -17.80 -14.12 -60.07
C ALA A 1052 -19.17 -13.53 -59.67
N ASN A 1053 -19.59 -13.72 -58.40
CA ASN A 1053 -20.88 -13.25 -57.88
C ASN A 1053 -20.84 -11.80 -57.33
N SER A 1054 -19.75 -11.06 -57.55
CA SER A 1054 -19.57 -9.73 -56.99
C SER A 1054 -20.49 -8.68 -57.64
N ASN A 1055 -21.19 -7.91 -56.82
CA ASN A 1055 -21.94 -6.72 -57.24
C ASN A 1055 -21.04 -5.48 -57.43
N LYS A 1056 -19.71 -5.61 -57.47
CA LYS A 1056 -18.81 -4.51 -57.80
C LYS A 1056 -18.97 -4.11 -59.27
N ARG A 1057 -19.08 -2.81 -59.53
CA ARG A 1057 -19.06 -2.23 -60.87
C ARG A 1057 -17.62 -1.97 -61.28
N VAL A 1058 -17.24 -2.48 -62.45
CA VAL A 1058 -15.91 -2.31 -63.02
C VAL A 1058 -16.02 -1.94 -64.49
N TRP A 1059 -14.93 -1.36 -65.01
CA TRP A 1059 -14.76 -1.05 -66.42
C TRP A 1059 -14.23 -2.25 -67.18
N TRP A 1060 -14.84 -2.51 -68.31
CA TRP A 1060 -14.47 -3.56 -69.25
C TRP A 1060 -14.00 -2.92 -70.56
N LYS A 1061 -13.14 -3.63 -71.29
CA LYS A 1061 -12.65 -3.27 -72.62
C LYS A 1061 -12.65 -4.54 -73.48
N CYS A 1062 -13.44 -4.55 -74.56
CA CYS A 1062 -13.46 -5.69 -75.47
C CYS A 1062 -12.32 -5.62 -76.49
N GLU A 1063 -12.16 -6.67 -77.30
CA GLU A 1063 -11.10 -6.74 -78.34
C GLU A 1063 -11.23 -5.64 -79.39
N GLU A 1064 -12.46 -5.22 -79.74
CA GLU A 1064 -12.75 -4.06 -80.60
C GLU A 1064 -12.44 -2.69 -79.93
N GLY A 1065 -11.88 -2.69 -78.72
CA GLY A 1065 -11.47 -1.48 -78.00
C GLY A 1065 -12.59 -0.73 -77.26
N HIS A 1066 -13.86 -1.15 -77.36
CA HIS A 1066 -14.96 -0.47 -76.68
C HIS A 1066 -14.91 -0.62 -75.16
N GLU A 1067 -15.12 0.48 -74.45
CA GLU A 1067 -15.06 0.52 -72.99
C GLU A 1067 -16.44 0.76 -72.36
N TRP A 1068 -16.81 -0.04 -71.35
CA TRP A 1068 -18.09 0.14 -70.64
C TRP A 1068 -17.99 -0.24 -69.16
N SER A 1069 -18.84 0.35 -68.32
CA SER A 1069 -18.95 -0.04 -66.91
C SER A 1069 -20.13 -0.99 -66.67
N GLY A 1070 -19.90 -2.04 -65.88
CA GLY A 1070 -20.90 -3.07 -65.58
C GLY A 1070 -20.59 -3.84 -64.30
N LEU A 1071 -21.60 -4.50 -63.72
CA LEU A 1071 -21.42 -5.36 -62.55
C LEU A 1071 -20.72 -6.67 -62.95
N ILE A 1072 -19.79 -7.15 -62.15
CA ILE A 1072 -19.09 -8.43 -62.37
C ILE A 1072 -20.09 -9.59 -62.41
N ALA A 1073 -21.03 -9.64 -61.47
CA ALA A 1073 -22.09 -10.66 -61.42
C ALA A 1073 -22.98 -10.72 -62.67
N ASN A 1074 -23.09 -9.62 -63.45
CA ASN A 1074 -23.86 -9.67 -64.70
C ASN A 1074 -23.15 -10.41 -65.82
N ARG A 1075 -21.82 -10.60 -65.72
CA ARG A 1075 -21.00 -11.28 -66.71
C ARG A 1075 -20.54 -12.66 -66.27
N ALA A 1076 -20.17 -12.81 -65.00
CA ALA A 1076 -19.47 -13.99 -64.50
C ALA A 1076 -20.31 -14.88 -63.57
N ARG A 1077 -21.54 -14.49 -63.20
CA ARG A 1077 -22.35 -15.30 -62.29
C ARG A 1077 -22.68 -16.66 -62.92
N LYS A 1078 -22.37 -17.74 -62.19
CA LYS A 1078 -22.64 -19.12 -62.57
C LYS A 1078 -24.11 -19.32 -63.01
N GLY A 1079 -24.31 -19.97 -64.15
CA GLY A 1079 -25.64 -20.25 -64.72
C GLY A 1079 -26.26 -19.11 -65.55
N LYS A 1080 -25.59 -17.96 -65.71
CA LYS A 1080 -26.03 -16.86 -66.57
C LYS A 1080 -25.08 -16.71 -67.76
N ALA A 1081 -25.63 -16.61 -68.97
CA ALA A 1081 -24.83 -16.35 -70.16
C ALA A 1081 -24.18 -14.97 -70.08
N ASP A 1082 -22.89 -14.89 -70.43
CA ASP A 1082 -22.19 -13.62 -70.45
C ASP A 1082 -22.77 -12.73 -71.56
N PRO A 1083 -23.35 -11.57 -71.20
CA PRO A 1083 -23.86 -10.63 -72.19
C PRO A 1083 -22.77 -10.10 -73.14
N GLY A 1084 -21.48 -10.10 -72.77
CA GLY A 1084 -20.42 -9.50 -73.58
C GLY A 1084 -20.55 -7.98 -73.73
N CYS A 1085 -19.79 -7.41 -74.68
CA CYS A 1085 -19.79 -5.96 -74.93
C CYS A 1085 -21.18 -5.45 -75.35
N PRO A 1086 -21.77 -4.46 -74.65
CA PRO A 1086 -23.10 -3.94 -74.98
C PRO A 1086 -23.15 -3.20 -76.31
N TYR A 1087 -22.00 -2.73 -76.82
CA TYR A 1087 -21.91 -2.04 -78.11
C TYR A 1087 -21.82 -3.04 -79.28
N CYS A 1088 -20.93 -4.03 -79.19
CA CYS A 1088 -20.83 -5.10 -80.20
C CYS A 1088 -22.13 -5.92 -80.31
N SER A 1089 -22.78 -6.20 -79.18
CA SER A 1089 -24.07 -6.92 -79.15
C SER A 1089 -25.29 -6.07 -79.52
N GLY A 1090 -25.10 -4.79 -79.89
CA GLY A 1090 -26.20 -3.91 -80.29
C GLY A 1090 -27.16 -3.52 -79.16
N ARG A 1091 -26.83 -3.71 -77.88
CA ARG A 1091 -27.71 -3.33 -76.76
C ARG A 1091 -27.53 -1.88 -76.30
N LYS A 1092 -26.42 -1.25 -76.64
CA LYS A 1092 -26.17 0.19 -76.45
C LYS A 1092 -25.65 0.81 -77.73
N VAL A 1093 -26.03 2.07 -77.94
CA VAL A 1093 -25.56 2.87 -79.07
C VAL A 1093 -24.21 3.50 -78.72
N LEU A 1094 -23.26 3.41 -79.64
CA LEU A 1094 -21.97 4.10 -79.62
C LEU A 1094 -21.84 4.85 -80.95
N ALA A 1095 -21.77 6.18 -80.85
CA ALA A 1095 -21.58 7.05 -81.99
C ALA A 1095 -20.24 6.76 -82.67
N GLY A 1096 -20.22 6.70 -84.00
CA GLY A 1096 -19.06 6.33 -84.81
C GLY A 1096 -18.87 4.82 -84.98
N TYR A 1097 -19.76 3.98 -84.44
CA TYR A 1097 -19.65 2.52 -84.53
C TYR A 1097 -20.96 1.85 -84.96
N ASN A 1098 -21.98 1.85 -84.09
CA ASN A 1098 -23.24 1.14 -84.34
C ASN A 1098 -24.46 2.07 -84.39
N ASP A 1099 -24.27 3.38 -84.35
CA ASP A 1099 -25.34 4.34 -84.52
C ASP A 1099 -25.83 4.42 -85.96
N LEU A 1100 -27.01 4.98 -86.15
CA LEU A 1100 -27.67 5.09 -87.44
C LEU A 1100 -26.89 6.00 -88.40
N ALA A 1101 -26.29 7.09 -87.90
CA ALA A 1101 -25.52 8.00 -88.74
C ALA A 1101 -24.28 7.33 -89.34
N THR A 1102 -23.62 6.45 -88.57
CA THR A 1102 -22.45 5.71 -89.06
C THR A 1102 -22.85 4.53 -89.95
N THR A 1103 -23.83 3.73 -89.52
CA THR A 1103 -24.17 2.47 -90.23
C THR A 1103 -25.06 2.67 -91.45
N HIS A 1104 -25.88 3.74 -91.47
CA HIS A 1104 -26.85 4.04 -92.53
C HIS A 1104 -26.90 5.57 -92.78
N PRO A 1105 -25.80 6.17 -93.28
CA PRO A 1105 -25.66 7.62 -93.42
C PRO A 1105 -26.70 8.25 -94.35
N ASP A 1106 -27.10 7.53 -95.40
CA ASP A 1106 -28.17 7.88 -96.34
C ASP A 1106 -29.53 8.01 -95.65
N ILE A 1107 -29.87 7.06 -94.77
CA ILE A 1107 -31.11 7.09 -93.99
C ILE A 1107 -31.03 8.18 -92.91
N ALA A 1108 -29.87 8.37 -92.28
CA ALA A 1108 -29.64 9.43 -91.31
C ALA A 1108 -29.74 10.84 -91.93
N ALA A 1109 -29.42 11.02 -93.21
CA ALA A 1109 -29.59 12.30 -93.90
C ALA A 1109 -31.06 12.73 -94.00
N MET A 1110 -31.99 11.77 -93.98
CA MET A 1110 -33.44 12.02 -93.97
C MET A 1110 -33.97 12.39 -92.58
N TRP A 1111 -33.12 12.47 -91.55
CA TRP A 1111 -33.53 12.85 -90.21
C TRP A 1111 -33.98 14.31 -90.17
N HIS A 1112 -35.19 14.56 -89.66
CA HIS A 1112 -35.71 15.92 -89.66
C HIS A 1112 -34.86 16.83 -88.74
N PRO A 1113 -34.40 18.02 -89.21
CA PRO A 1113 -33.37 18.81 -88.53
C PRO A 1113 -33.80 19.42 -87.18
N ARG A 1114 -35.09 19.72 -86.98
CA ARG A 1114 -35.59 20.39 -85.75
C ARG A 1114 -36.61 19.57 -84.92
N MET A 1115 -37.50 18.81 -85.56
CA MET A 1115 -38.62 18.12 -84.88
C MET A 1115 -38.23 16.93 -84.00
N ASN A 1116 -37.03 16.37 -84.15
CA ASN A 1116 -36.56 15.28 -83.30
C ASN A 1116 -36.05 15.71 -81.92
N LYS A 1117 -36.12 17.01 -81.61
CA LYS A 1117 -35.67 17.60 -80.35
C LYS A 1117 -34.22 17.15 -80.04
N ARG A 1118 -34.03 16.39 -78.94
CA ARG A 1118 -32.71 15.88 -78.50
C ARG A 1118 -32.29 14.55 -79.14
N LEU A 1119 -33.16 13.88 -79.90
CA LEU A 1119 -32.86 12.59 -80.52
C LEU A 1119 -32.11 12.80 -81.84
N LYS A 1120 -30.83 12.42 -81.87
CA LYS A 1120 -29.96 12.52 -83.06
C LYS A 1120 -29.76 11.14 -83.70
N PRO A 1121 -29.46 11.06 -85.02
CA PRO A 1121 -29.08 9.80 -85.66
C PRO A 1121 -27.93 9.08 -84.95
N ALA A 1122 -26.93 9.84 -84.49
CA ALA A 1122 -25.81 9.35 -83.70
C ALA A 1122 -26.19 8.78 -82.31
N GLY A 1123 -27.45 8.93 -81.87
CA GLY A 1123 -27.95 8.45 -80.58
C GLY A 1123 -28.94 7.28 -80.68
N VAL A 1124 -29.15 6.72 -81.87
CA VAL A 1124 -30.04 5.58 -82.12
C VAL A 1124 -29.35 4.56 -83.02
N GLN A 1125 -29.71 3.28 -82.89
CA GLN A 1125 -29.29 2.25 -83.84
C GLN A 1125 -30.34 2.06 -84.92
N ALA A 1126 -29.91 1.47 -86.04
CA ALA A 1126 -30.81 1.03 -87.12
C ALA A 1126 -31.96 0.15 -86.63
N ILE A 1127 -31.75 -0.69 -85.61
CA ILE A 1127 -32.78 -1.58 -85.06
C ILE A 1127 -33.75 -0.90 -84.07
N SER A 1128 -33.59 0.40 -83.80
CA SER A 1128 -34.33 1.11 -82.75
C SER A 1128 -35.83 1.20 -83.02
N ARG A 1129 -36.64 0.90 -81.99
CA ARG A 1129 -38.11 1.07 -82.04
C ARG A 1129 -38.56 2.51 -81.80
N LYS A 1130 -37.64 3.43 -81.51
CA LYS A 1130 -37.98 4.83 -81.21
C LYS A 1130 -38.57 5.51 -82.45
N LEU A 1131 -39.66 6.22 -82.25
CA LEU A 1131 -40.25 7.08 -83.28
C LEU A 1131 -39.36 8.30 -83.51
N ALA A 1132 -39.03 8.54 -84.76
CA ALA A 1132 -38.34 9.73 -85.22
C ALA A 1132 -39.15 10.40 -86.34
N TRP A 1133 -39.00 11.71 -86.46
CA TRP A 1133 -39.49 12.51 -87.57
C TRP A 1133 -38.49 12.47 -88.71
N TRP A 1134 -38.99 12.11 -89.89
CA TRP A 1134 -38.21 11.97 -91.12
C TRP A 1134 -38.68 13.02 -92.10
N ARG A 1135 -37.76 13.54 -92.90
CA ARG A 1135 -38.07 14.35 -94.08
C ARG A 1135 -37.74 13.50 -95.31
N GLY A 1136 -38.77 13.09 -96.03
CA GLY A 1136 -38.60 12.38 -97.30
C GLY A 1136 -37.98 13.29 -98.36
N GLU A 1137 -37.33 12.72 -99.37
CA GLU A 1137 -36.82 13.48 -100.54
C GLU A 1137 -37.95 14.23 -101.27
N CYS A 1138 -39.16 13.67 -101.25
CA CYS A 1138 -40.39 14.31 -101.72
C CYS A 1138 -40.86 15.52 -100.88
N GLY A 1139 -40.12 15.91 -99.83
CA GLY A 1139 -40.42 17.05 -98.97
C GLY A 1139 -41.38 16.76 -97.81
N HIS A 1140 -42.13 15.67 -97.84
CA HIS A 1140 -43.05 15.30 -96.76
C HIS A 1140 -42.34 14.97 -95.44
N VAL A 1141 -42.93 15.44 -94.33
CA VAL A 1141 -42.44 15.19 -92.97
C VAL A 1141 -43.37 14.20 -92.27
N TYR A 1142 -42.82 13.09 -91.75
CA TYR A 1142 -43.62 12.04 -91.11
C TYR A 1142 -42.90 11.41 -89.92
N GLN A 1143 -43.66 10.90 -88.96
CA GLN A 1143 -43.12 10.16 -87.82
C GLN A 1143 -43.19 8.64 -88.04
N MET A 1144 -42.07 7.94 -87.88
CA MET A 1144 -41.96 6.49 -88.00
C MET A 1144 -40.82 5.94 -87.15
N ALA A 1145 -40.87 4.68 -86.73
CA ALA A 1145 -39.80 4.08 -85.95
C ALA A 1145 -38.53 3.90 -86.81
N VAL A 1146 -37.36 4.08 -86.21
CA VAL A 1146 -36.07 3.98 -86.91
C VAL A 1146 -35.91 2.67 -87.65
N ARG A 1147 -36.18 1.53 -87.00
CA ARG A 1147 -36.07 0.22 -87.66
C ARG A 1147 -37.03 0.05 -88.84
N ASP A 1148 -38.23 0.60 -88.72
CA ASP A 1148 -39.23 0.48 -89.78
C ASP A 1148 -38.84 1.36 -90.97
N ARG A 1149 -38.13 2.48 -90.72
CA ARG A 1149 -37.54 3.30 -91.78
C ARG A 1149 -36.37 2.60 -92.45
N VAL A 1150 -35.49 1.99 -91.67
CA VAL A 1150 -34.35 1.22 -92.21
C VAL A 1150 -34.82 0.03 -93.03
N GLY A 1151 -35.83 -0.69 -92.56
CA GLY A 1151 -36.40 -1.83 -93.30
C GLY A 1151 -37.32 -1.46 -94.47
N ALA A 1152 -37.67 -0.17 -94.64
CA ALA A 1152 -38.51 0.28 -95.74
C ALA A 1152 -37.68 0.48 -97.02
N LYS A 1153 -38.31 0.26 -98.18
CA LYS A 1153 -37.66 0.44 -99.49
C LYS A 1153 -37.07 1.86 -99.63
N PRO A 1154 -35.96 2.04 -100.39
CA PRO A 1154 -35.42 3.37 -100.68
C PRO A 1154 -36.49 4.33 -101.22
N GLY A 1155 -36.46 5.59 -100.79
CA GLY A 1155 -37.49 6.58 -101.15
C GLY A 1155 -38.87 6.40 -100.49
N TYR A 1156 -39.08 5.40 -99.63
CA TYR A 1156 -40.38 5.17 -98.98
C TYR A 1156 -40.85 6.40 -98.18
N CYS A 1157 -42.07 6.83 -98.48
CA CYS A 1157 -42.81 7.86 -97.74
C CYS A 1157 -44.23 7.33 -97.49
N PRO A 1158 -44.74 7.36 -96.24
CA PRO A 1158 -46.07 6.85 -95.91
C PRO A 1158 -47.21 7.62 -96.61
N TYR A 1159 -46.98 8.87 -97.00
CA TYR A 1159 -47.95 9.67 -97.77
C TYR A 1159 -47.91 9.34 -99.27
N CYS A 1160 -46.73 9.25 -99.89
CA CYS A 1160 -46.59 8.91 -101.31
C CYS A 1160 -46.99 7.45 -101.61
N SER A 1161 -46.82 6.54 -100.65
CA SER A 1161 -47.25 5.14 -100.78
C SER A 1161 -48.75 4.93 -100.52
N GLY A 1162 -49.52 6.00 -100.24
CA GLY A 1162 -50.96 5.93 -99.98
C GLY A 1162 -51.36 5.34 -98.62
N ARG A 1163 -50.40 4.99 -97.76
CA ARG A 1163 -50.66 4.36 -96.44
C ARG A 1163 -51.12 5.36 -95.36
N LYS A 1164 -50.91 6.65 -95.54
CA LYS A 1164 -51.47 7.74 -94.72
C LYS A 1164 -52.03 8.83 -95.64
N ARG A 1165 -53.22 9.36 -95.32
CA ARG A 1165 -53.79 10.53 -96.02
C ARG A 1165 -53.04 11.81 -95.56
N PRO A 1166 -52.69 12.74 -96.46
CA PRO A 1166 -52.00 13.98 -96.07
C PRO A 1166 -52.95 14.87 -95.25
N GLU A 1167 -52.56 15.19 -94.02
CA GLU A 1167 -53.19 16.29 -93.28
C GLU A 1167 -52.60 17.63 -93.78
N ARG A 1168 -53.44 18.67 -93.81
CA ARG A 1168 -53.15 20.02 -94.34
C ARG A 1168 -51.80 20.59 -93.85
N PRO A 1169 -51.16 21.50 -94.62
CA PRO A 1169 -49.80 21.93 -94.34
C PRO A 1169 -49.68 22.63 -92.99
N ILE A 1170 -48.75 22.16 -92.16
CA ILE A 1170 -48.31 22.85 -90.94
C ILE A 1170 -47.57 24.12 -91.38
N ARG A 1171 -48.15 25.30 -91.14
CA ARG A 1171 -47.42 26.58 -91.21
C ARG A 1171 -46.36 26.59 -90.11
N LEU A 1172 -45.12 26.88 -90.49
CA LEU A 1172 -44.00 27.16 -89.59
C LEU A 1172 -43.96 28.66 -89.35
N ASP A 1173 -44.45 29.09 -88.19
CA ASP A 1173 -44.03 30.33 -87.53
C ASP A 1173 -43.35 29.95 -86.21
#